data_AF-A0A941UNS1-F1
#
_entry.id   AF-A0A941UNS1-F1
#
_cell.length_a   1.000
_cell.length_b   1.000
_cell.length_c   1.000
_cell.angle_alpha   90.00
_cell.angle_beta   90.00
_cell.angle_gamma   90.00
#
_symmetry.space_group_name_H-M   'P 1'
#
loop_
_entity.id
_entity.type
_entity.pdbx_description
1 polymer ?
#
loop_
_entity_poly.entity_id
_entity_poly.type
_entity_poly.pdbx_seq_one_letter_code
_entity_poly.pdbx_strand_id
1 'polypeptide(L)'
;MKAGVQKNMEGKLKYNNMHKHRCRRPTFFTQIILSILFLLYSSAVAEAILHVKTNGDDANSGSSWDLAKKTVMAAINASVTNDEIWVAAGTYAENIEIIKEIALYGGFKGNETAREQRNFGANVTALNGSSSGTVVTISGGVGANARLDGFTVTEGSSDYGGGISISGSSPTIASNVIKLNIASVSGGGIFCSDASPIIIGNNIISNFSGEDGGGIGCWRNSSPIIANNWIVGNASNYTDTSDFTSVGGGAIFTTAADLDGSPDKTCVAFPVIINNIVAANGGDNGAGIRINDLNFGTATVTNNTVVANSGTGIYWQREFSDTSVVLSNNIVVFNAWGLQQRGTTTFQIRHNNVFGNSLFEDKTDYIALPDQTGTNGNISVDPKLANYKFGNFHLQPDSPCKDAGLTTDVGITWKDIDGQNRILGNAVDMGADESDGTFWSTAFPVIHVKPDGNDSLDGLTWATAKKTLSSAIYAAPSIGWEVWVAKGAYPEHFYLAPFVYLYGGFNGTETNRDSRNVLTNPTFIDGGGNKTIVSSVNTGYLVSALDGFTIQNGGVYTAGGGINPYGVGGYGGGIYINVSSPRIANNVIRWNSLAFDPMLMISDGGGIFSRLSYATISGNTIAENEILDYQSGRGAGIFCALSGLMIRDNMITENHSRYGSAIYCMSSFPCIKNNLIENNAMYGPPVYAGSEWGAISLYLCQDFIVEGNLIRQNSASVGAGICGQAASAGSIVNNVITANAAVNAGTGQGGMGGGIYWEVPLSSTADSYITNNTITMNSASDPFLGEKGGGMAVMLWSNTNKMSIANNIIASNSSGIYSLMYPPNLLSKNDVFNSPGQNYIGLSPGTGDISLEPGFVDGISGDFHLTPSSPCLDAGSNSAVPAWLTTDFENNPRIIDGNGDGNAVVDMGAFEFISMTTGLLGDINKDEKIDISDVILVLRIALQLDPEADCSDINNDGVVDISDVILTLRMALGLDDWRPCI
;
A
#
# COMPACT_ATOMS: atom_id res chain seq x y z
N MET A 1 -54.52 -12.11 -33.32
CA MET A 1 -55.61 -12.74 -32.55
C MET A 1 -55.21 -12.64 -31.08
N LYS A 2 -55.86 -11.80 -30.25
CA LYS A 2 -56.82 -12.20 -29.18
C LYS A 2 -56.41 -13.50 -28.48
N ALA A 3 -56.34 -13.68 -27.17
CA ALA A 3 -56.54 -12.95 -25.90
C ALA A 3 -56.01 -13.97 -24.84
N GLY A 4 -55.69 -13.72 -23.57
CA GLY A 4 -56.08 -12.75 -22.55
C GLY A 4 -55.26 -13.08 -21.26
N VAL A 5 -55.48 -12.59 -20.05
CA VAL A 5 -56.45 -11.68 -19.41
C VAL A 5 -55.81 -11.25 -18.08
N GLN A 6 -56.11 -10.02 -17.67
CA GLN A 6 -55.82 -9.36 -16.39
C GLN A 6 -56.39 -10.05 -15.14
N LYS A 7 -55.69 -9.89 -14.02
CA LYS A 7 -56.14 -9.49 -12.65
C LYS A 7 -54.91 -9.63 -11.72
N ASN A 8 -54.49 -8.71 -10.86
CA ASN A 8 -55.12 -7.57 -10.19
C ASN A 8 -54.08 -6.44 -9.99
N MET A 9 -54.52 -5.21 -10.23
CA MET A 9 -53.96 -3.98 -9.65
C MET A 9 -54.80 -3.65 -8.42
N GLU A 10 -54.18 -3.44 -7.25
CA GLU A 10 -54.62 -2.50 -6.23
C GLU A 10 -53.47 -2.34 -5.21
N GLY A 11 -52.96 -1.11 -5.04
CA GLY A 11 -51.92 -0.83 -4.04
C GLY A 11 -50.88 0.26 -4.36
N LYS A 12 -51.14 1.22 -5.26
CA LYS A 12 -50.37 2.48 -5.35
C LYS A 12 -51.34 3.65 -5.30
N LEU A 13 -51.36 4.37 -4.18
CA LEU A 13 -51.65 5.82 -4.05
C LEU A 13 -51.87 6.15 -2.56
N LYS A 14 -50.84 6.73 -1.93
CA LYS A 14 -50.93 7.79 -0.92
C LYS A 14 -49.51 8.08 -0.44
N TYR A 15 -48.93 9.17 -0.92
CA TYR A 15 -48.06 10.11 -0.20
C TYR A 15 -47.47 11.06 -1.25
N ASN A 16 -48.32 11.96 -1.73
CA ASN A 16 -47.92 13.17 -2.44
C ASN A 16 -48.71 14.31 -1.78
N ASN A 17 -48.11 14.93 -0.76
CA ASN A 17 -48.26 16.33 -0.36
C ASN A 17 -47.62 16.57 1.03
N MET A 18 -46.93 17.71 1.15
CA MET A 18 -46.06 18.20 2.25
C MET A 18 -44.61 17.70 2.11
N HIS A 19 -43.56 18.49 1.89
CA HIS A 19 -43.29 19.91 2.11
C HIS A 19 -42.42 20.50 0.97
N LYS A 20 -42.91 21.56 0.29
CA LYS A 20 -42.02 22.51 -0.41
C LYS A 20 -41.65 23.61 0.59
N HIS A 21 -40.60 23.41 1.40
CA HIS A 21 -39.95 24.53 2.06
C HIS A 21 -38.91 25.13 1.12
N ARG A 22 -39.29 26.22 0.45
CA ARG A 22 -38.31 27.15 -0.11
C ARG A 22 -37.52 27.73 1.05
N CYS A 23 -36.23 27.39 1.13
CA CYS A 23 -35.28 28.00 2.03
C CYS A 23 -35.19 29.51 1.72
N ARG A 24 -35.81 30.35 2.56
CA ARG A 24 -35.62 31.82 2.55
C ARG A 24 -34.64 32.14 3.67
N ARG A 25 -33.55 32.84 3.34
CA ARG A 25 -32.58 33.41 4.27
C ARG A 25 -33.31 34.22 5.37
N PRO A 26 -33.01 34.03 6.67
CA PRO A 26 -33.44 34.99 7.69
C PRO A 26 -32.58 36.25 7.57
N THR A 27 -33.21 37.41 7.46
CA THR A 27 -32.50 38.71 7.57
C THR A 27 -32.41 39.10 9.04
N PHE A 28 -31.34 39.82 9.37
CA PHE A 28 -30.89 40.24 10.71
C PHE A 28 -31.96 40.90 11.59
N PHE A 29 -33.09 41.36 11.01
CA PHE A 29 -34.16 42.06 11.72
C PHE A 29 -35.21 41.16 12.39
N THR A 30 -35.36 39.90 11.96
CA THR A 30 -36.34 38.96 12.56
C THR A 30 -35.87 38.28 13.85
N GLN A 31 -34.56 38.32 14.16
CA GLN A 31 -34.03 37.79 15.42
C GLN A 31 -34.38 38.70 16.62
N ILE A 32 -34.36 40.02 16.46
CA ILE A 32 -34.53 40.97 17.56
C ILE A 32 -35.96 40.93 18.17
N ILE A 33 -36.99 40.66 17.36
CA ILE A 33 -38.39 40.63 17.83
C ILE A 33 -38.73 39.30 18.54
N LEU A 34 -38.09 38.18 18.19
CA LEU A 34 -38.22 36.92 18.93
C LEU A 34 -37.44 36.94 20.26
N SER A 35 -36.28 37.61 20.32
CA SER A 35 -35.49 37.75 21.54
C SER A 35 -36.21 38.54 22.64
N ILE A 36 -37.02 39.54 22.27
CA ILE A 36 -37.74 40.39 23.23
C ILE A 36 -39.00 39.69 23.78
N LEU A 37 -39.59 38.72 23.06
CA LEU A 37 -40.73 37.93 23.58
C LEU A 37 -40.31 36.74 24.47
N PHE A 38 -39.06 36.26 24.36
CA PHE A 38 -38.53 35.16 25.17
C PHE A 38 -38.07 35.60 26.58
N LEU A 39 -37.88 36.90 26.79
CA LEU A 39 -37.40 37.50 28.05
C LEU A 39 -38.44 37.53 29.19
N LEU A 40 -39.66 37.02 28.98
CA LEU A 40 -40.72 37.02 30.02
C LEU A 40 -41.21 35.63 30.46
N TYR A 41 -40.63 34.53 29.94
CA TYR A 41 -40.91 33.17 30.45
C TYR A 41 -39.67 32.28 30.28
N SER A 42 -38.67 32.48 31.14
CA SER A 42 -37.69 31.43 31.42
C SER A 42 -37.46 31.38 32.93
N SER A 43 -38.19 30.52 33.63
CA SER A 43 -37.62 29.92 34.83
C SER A 43 -36.38 29.16 34.36
N ALA A 44 -35.19 29.63 34.71
CA ALA A 44 -33.96 28.88 34.50
C ALA A 44 -34.12 27.53 35.22
N VAL A 45 -34.33 26.46 34.46
CA VAL A 45 -34.20 25.10 34.98
C VAL A 45 -32.71 24.91 35.19
N ALA A 46 -32.30 24.63 36.43
CA ALA A 46 -30.91 24.39 36.75
C ALA A 46 -30.42 23.16 35.97
N GLU A 47 -29.30 23.30 35.27
CA GLU A 47 -28.52 22.22 34.67
C GLU A 47 -28.23 21.16 35.74
N ALA A 48 -28.80 19.96 35.58
CA ALA A 48 -28.55 18.85 36.49
C ALA A 48 -27.35 18.03 36.02
N ILE A 49 -26.54 17.57 36.97
CA ILE A 49 -25.42 16.67 36.71
C ILE A 49 -25.82 15.26 37.14
N LEU A 50 -25.86 14.34 36.17
CA LEU A 50 -26.08 12.92 36.42
C LEU A 50 -24.75 12.16 36.39
N HIS A 51 -24.58 11.20 37.29
CA HIS A 51 -23.35 10.44 37.48
C HIS A 51 -23.56 8.97 37.11
N VAL A 52 -22.57 8.37 36.45
CA VAL A 52 -22.61 6.97 35.99
C VAL A 52 -21.36 6.22 36.42
N LYS A 53 -21.50 4.98 36.93
CA LYS A 53 -20.40 4.07 37.31
C LYS A 53 -20.74 2.63 36.96
N THR A 54 -19.74 1.82 36.57
CA THR A 54 -19.92 0.40 36.25
C THR A 54 -20.48 -0.44 37.41
N ASN A 55 -20.25 -0.01 38.65
CA ASN A 55 -20.78 -0.60 39.88
C ASN A 55 -21.99 0.15 40.47
N GLY A 56 -22.59 1.08 39.72
CA GLY A 56 -23.82 1.78 40.09
C GLY A 56 -25.08 0.92 39.94
N ASP A 57 -26.26 1.55 40.07
CA ASP A 57 -27.58 0.93 39.89
C ASP A 57 -28.50 1.88 39.10
N ASP A 58 -29.17 1.38 38.06
CA ASP A 58 -30.07 2.20 37.22
C ASP A 58 -31.33 2.66 37.93
N ALA A 59 -31.68 2.02 39.06
CA ALA A 59 -32.70 2.50 39.98
C ALA A 59 -32.28 3.77 40.74
N ASN A 60 -30.99 4.09 40.81
CA ASN A 60 -30.52 5.30 41.47
C ASN A 60 -30.90 6.57 40.70
N SER A 61 -30.89 7.71 41.40
CA SER A 61 -31.22 9.02 40.81
C SER A 61 -30.16 9.54 39.82
N GLY A 62 -28.89 9.15 39.99
CA GLY A 62 -27.76 9.76 39.29
C GLY A 62 -27.27 11.06 39.92
N SER A 63 -27.90 11.57 40.98
CA SER A 63 -27.64 12.92 41.50
C SER A 63 -26.31 13.10 42.25
N SER A 64 -25.56 12.02 42.45
CA SER A 64 -24.20 12.02 43.02
C SER A 64 -23.47 10.73 42.64
N TRP A 65 -22.15 10.70 42.86
CA TRP A 65 -21.34 9.49 42.65
C TRP A 65 -21.73 8.27 43.49
N ASP A 66 -22.36 8.46 44.66
CA ASP A 66 -22.87 7.37 45.51
C ASP A 66 -24.23 6.85 45.04
N LEU A 67 -25.01 7.72 44.39
CA LEU A 67 -26.28 7.40 43.75
C LEU A 67 -26.11 7.33 42.22
N ALA A 68 -24.96 6.87 41.75
CA ALA A 68 -24.67 6.79 40.33
C ALA A 68 -25.56 5.75 39.63
N LYS A 69 -25.98 6.08 38.41
CA LYS A 69 -26.59 5.12 37.47
C LYS A 69 -25.56 4.06 37.09
N LYS A 70 -26.02 2.87 36.70
CA LYS A 70 -25.14 1.79 36.23
C LYS A 70 -24.77 1.97 34.76
N THR A 71 -25.76 2.32 33.94
CA THR A 71 -25.64 2.41 32.48
C THR A 71 -25.69 3.85 32.01
N VAL A 72 -25.00 4.12 30.90
CA VAL A 72 -25.00 5.46 30.29
C VAL A 72 -26.38 5.76 29.71
N MET A 73 -27.02 4.77 29.08
CA MET A 73 -28.35 4.95 28.51
C MET A 73 -29.42 5.26 29.58
N ALA A 74 -29.34 4.68 30.79
CA ALA A 74 -30.27 5.02 31.87
C ALA A 74 -30.11 6.48 32.35
N ALA A 75 -28.91 7.04 32.31
CA ALA A 75 -28.68 8.46 32.59
C ALA A 75 -29.25 9.35 31.48
N ILE A 76 -29.04 9.01 30.20
CA ILE A 76 -29.62 9.73 29.04
C ILE A 76 -31.16 9.74 29.11
N ASN A 77 -31.76 8.62 29.50
CA ASN A 77 -33.20 8.52 29.66
C ASN A 77 -33.73 9.42 30.77
N ALA A 78 -32.98 9.53 31.88
CA ALA A 78 -33.32 10.35 33.04
C ALA A 78 -33.04 11.85 32.86
N SER A 79 -32.14 12.22 31.94
CA SER A 79 -31.76 13.62 31.71
C SER A 79 -32.79 14.39 30.89
N VAL A 80 -32.74 15.71 30.99
CA VAL A 80 -33.47 16.67 30.15
C VAL A 80 -32.50 17.56 29.38
N THR A 81 -33.01 18.36 28.44
CA THR A 81 -32.21 19.30 27.64
C THR A 81 -31.34 20.21 28.53
N ASN A 82 -30.07 20.34 28.16
CA ASN A 82 -28.98 21.05 28.83
C ASN A 82 -28.43 20.39 30.10
N ASP A 83 -28.83 19.17 30.45
CA ASP A 83 -28.16 18.43 31.53
C ASP A 83 -26.77 17.92 31.11
N GLU A 84 -25.90 17.73 32.11
CA GLU A 84 -24.62 17.04 31.97
C GLU A 84 -24.69 15.61 32.51
N ILE A 85 -23.97 14.69 31.87
CA ILE A 85 -23.79 13.32 32.32
C ILE A 85 -22.29 13.06 32.48
N TRP A 86 -21.85 12.81 33.71
CA TRP A 86 -20.47 12.50 34.07
C TRP A 86 -20.30 11.00 34.25
N VAL A 87 -19.45 10.40 33.43
CA VAL A 87 -19.26 8.94 33.38
C VAL A 87 -17.87 8.59 33.91
N ALA A 88 -17.84 7.75 34.95
CA ALA A 88 -16.60 7.28 35.53
C ALA A 88 -15.83 6.33 34.61
N ALA A 89 -14.56 6.09 34.95
CA ALA A 89 -13.68 5.15 34.26
C ALA A 89 -14.27 3.74 34.32
N GLY A 90 -14.18 3.04 33.20
CA GLY A 90 -14.75 1.71 33.03
C GLY A 90 -15.21 1.47 31.60
N THR A 91 -15.51 0.21 31.32
CA THR A 91 -16.07 -0.22 30.05
C THR A 91 -17.57 -0.46 30.19
N TYR A 92 -18.34 0.19 29.35
CA TYR A 92 -19.78 0.13 29.26
C TYR A 92 -20.14 -0.53 27.92
N ALA A 93 -20.59 -1.79 27.98
CA ALA A 93 -21.01 -2.54 26.81
C ALA A 93 -22.45 -2.16 26.45
N GLU A 94 -22.60 -1.07 25.70
CA GLU A 94 -23.88 -0.43 25.37
C GLU A 94 -23.80 0.23 24.00
N ASN A 95 -24.91 0.18 23.26
CA ASN A 95 -25.18 1.05 22.13
C ASN A 95 -26.16 2.13 22.60
N ILE A 96 -25.74 3.40 22.57
CA ILE A 96 -26.49 4.52 23.13
C ILE A 96 -27.09 5.42 22.05
N GLU A 97 -28.21 6.07 22.37
CA GLU A 97 -28.88 7.01 21.48
C GLU A 97 -29.04 8.38 22.14
N ILE A 98 -28.54 9.43 21.49
CA ILE A 98 -28.65 10.83 21.92
C ILE A 98 -29.65 11.54 20.99
N ILE A 99 -30.85 11.81 21.53
CA ILE A 99 -31.94 12.54 20.84
C ILE A 99 -32.29 13.87 21.53
N LYS A 100 -31.53 14.26 22.55
CA LYS A 100 -31.71 15.47 23.37
C LYS A 100 -30.43 16.30 23.34
N GLU A 101 -30.53 17.63 23.48
CA GLU A 101 -29.33 18.46 23.62
C GLU A 101 -28.73 18.32 25.03
N ILE A 102 -27.89 17.31 25.23
CA ILE A 102 -27.22 17.00 26.51
C ILE A 102 -25.72 16.87 26.30
N ALA A 103 -24.94 17.08 27.37
CA ALA A 103 -23.49 16.93 27.33
C ALA A 103 -23.03 15.68 28.09
N LEU A 104 -22.44 14.73 27.39
CA LEU A 104 -21.80 13.55 27.96
C LEU A 104 -20.29 13.81 28.11
N TYR A 105 -19.78 13.60 29.31
CA TYR A 105 -18.36 13.71 29.65
C TYR A 105 -17.83 12.42 30.27
N GLY A 106 -16.78 11.84 29.66
CA GLY A 106 -15.97 10.76 30.21
C GLY A 106 -14.71 11.27 30.90
N GLY A 107 -13.93 10.36 31.49
CA GLY A 107 -12.63 10.71 32.08
C GLY A 107 -12.64 10.94 33.59
N PHE A 108 -13.69 10.53 34.29
CA PHE A 108 -13.81 10.70 35.74
C PHE A 108 -13.32 9.45 36.48
N LYS A 109 -12.65 9.61 37.61
CA LYS A 109 -12.38 8.54 38.58
C LYS A 109 -13.64 8.14 39.35
N GLY A 110 -14.63 9.02 39.43
CA GLY A 110 -15.91 8.79 40.09
C GLY A 110 -15.97 9.37 41.51
N ASN A 111 -15.22 10.43 41.77
CA ASN A 111 -15.23 11.16 43.04
C ASN A 111 -15.05 12.68 42.88
N GLU A 112 -15.03 13.16 41.64
CA GLU A 112 -14.85 14.55 41.27
C GLU A 112 -16.06 15.41 41.63
N THR A 113 -15.79 16.67 41.93
CA THR A 113 -16.81 17.69 42.24
C THR A 113 -16.90 18.78 41.16
N ALA A 114 -16.01 18.76 40.18
CA ALA A 114 -15.95 19.72 39.09
C ALA A 114 -15.50 19.03 37.79
N ARG A 115 -16.04 19.45 36.65
CA ARG A 115 -15.77 18.86 35.34
C ARG A 115 -14.29 18.95 34.96
N GLU A 116 -13.61 20.02 35.36
CA GLU A 116 -12.20 20.30 35.07
C GLU A 116 -11.24 19.34 35.80
N GLN A 117 -11.73 18.58 36.78
CA GLN A 117 -10.94 17.56 37.48
C GLN A 117 -10.78 16.27 36.66
N ARG A 118 -11.51 16.11 35.54
CA ARG A 118 -11.42 14.94 34.67
C ARG A 118 -10.03 14.78 34.08
N ASN A 119 -9.61 13.52 33.94
CA ASN A 119 -8.38 13.13 33.24
C ASN A 119 -8.69 11.92 32.37
N PHE A 120 -9.16 12.18 31.15
CA PHE A 120 -9.58 11.14 30.21
C PHE A 120 -8.43 10.26 29.70
N GLY A 121 -7.17 10.69 29.86
CA GLY A 121 -6.00 9.85 29.58
C GLY A 121 -5.74 8.80 30.67
N ALA A 122 -5.94 9.15 31.94
CA ALA A 122 -5.71 8.24 33.08
C ALA A 122 -6.96 7.43 33.48
N ASN A 123 -8.14 8.01 33.30
CA ASN A 123 -9.43 7.47 33.75
C ASN A 123 -10.29 7.09 32.52
N VAL A 124 -9.84 6.11 31.74
CA VAL A 124 -10.50 5.75 30.47
C VAL A 124 -11.96 5.33 30.67
N THR A 125 -12.87 6.00 29.98
CA THR A 125 -14.29 5.65 29.89
C THR A 125 -14.58 5.11 28.49
N ALA A 126 -14.91 3.82 28.36
CA ALA A 126 -15.13 3.17 27.08
C ALA A 126 -16.61 2.81 26.86
N LEU A 127 -17.16 3.23 25.72
CA LEU A 127 -18.40 2.71 25.14
C LEU A 127 -18.02 1.63 24.12
N ASN A 128 -18.49 0.41 24.34
CA ASN A 128 -18.13 -0.76 23.54
C ASN A 128 -19.39 -1.37 22.89
N GLY A 129 -19.41 -1.40 21.56
CA GLY A 129 -20.54 -1.93 20.77
C GLY A 129 -20.62 -3.45 20.68
N SER A 130 -19.66 -4.18 21.25
CA SER A 130 -19.60 -5.64 21.29
C SER A 130 -19.68 -6.28 19.89
N SER A 131 -19.00 -5.65 18.91
CA SER A 131 -19.00 -5.99 17.49
C SER A 131 -20.39 -5.99 16.85
N SER A 132 -21.32 -5.14 17.32
CA SER A 132 -22.70 -5.13 16.83
C SER A 132 -23.35 -3.75 16.92
N GLY A 133 -23.87 -3.26 15.80
CA GLY A 133 -24.55 -1.98 15.70
C GLY A 133 -23.62 -0.77 15.84
N THR A 134 -24.22 0.41 15.72
CA THR A 134 -23.55 1.69 15.98
C THR A 134 -23.43 1.91 17.49
N VAL A 135 -22.23 2.25 17.98
CA VAL A 135 -22.00 2.48 19.41
C VAL A 135 -22.73 3.73 19.91
N VAL A 136 -22.65 4.84 19.16
CA VAL A 136 -23.32 6.11 19.51
C VAL A 136 -24.15 6.60 18.32
N THR A 137 -25.46 6.62 18.47
CA THR A 137 -26.37 7.22 17.48
C THR A 137 -26.80 8.61 17.95
N ILE A 138 -26.62 9.63 17.12
CA ILE A 138 -27.04 11.00 17.41
C ILE A 138 -28.03 11.45 16.36
N SER A 139 -29.25 11.76 16.81
CA SER A 139 -30.38 12.09 15.94
C SER A 139 -31.29 13.13 16.61
N GLY A 140 -32.51 13.30 16.10
CA GLY A 140 -33.52 14.15 16.75
C GLY A 140 -33.36 15.66 16.50
N GLY A 141 -32.45 16.07 15.62
CA GLY A 141 -32.28 17.49 15.27
C GLY A 141 -31.53 18.29 16.33
N VAL A 142 -30.66 17.65 17.11
CA VAL A 142 -29.90 18.30 18.18
C VAL A 142 -28.82 19.23 17.61
N GLY A 143 -28.63 20.39 18.25
CA GLY A 143 -27.58 21.34 17.91
C GLY A 143 -26.24 21.09 18.60
N ALA A 144 -25.33 22.06 18.49
CA ALA A 144 -23.94 21.94 18.98
C ALA A 144 -23.79 21.83 20.50
N ASN A 145 -24.86 22.10 21.26
CA ASN A 145 -24.94 21.89 22.71
C ASN A 145 -24.99 20.40 23.08
N ALA A 146 -25.45 19.54 22.17
CA ALA A 146 -25.26 18.09 22.32
C ALA A 146 -23.77 17.77 22.18
N ARG A 147 -23.17 17.17 23.22
CA ARG A 147 -21.72 16.93 23.27
C ARG A 147 -21.39 15.49 23.67
N LEU A 148 -20.44 14.89 22.96
CA LEU A 148 -19.76 13.66 23.37
C LEU A 148 -18.28 13.98 23.57
N ASP A 149 -17.80 13.91 24.81
CA ASP A 149 -16.45 14.37 25.18
C ASP A 149 -15.71 13.41 26.11
N GLY A 150 -14.49 13.00 25.74
CA GLY A 150 -13.61 12.22 26.60
C GLY A 150 -13.91 10.73 26.68
N PHE A 151 -14.54 10.15 25.66
CA PHE A 151 -14.87 8.72 25.58
C PHE A 151 -13.92 7.96 24.66
N THR A 152 -13.72 6.68 24.96
CA THR A 152 -13.29 5.70 23.95
C THR A 152 -14.53 5.06 23.34
N VAL A 153 -14.69 5.14 22.01
CA VAL A 153 -15.78 4.51 21.26
C VAL A 153 -15.21 3.38 20.41
N THR A 154 -15.60 2.14 20.68
CA THR A 154 -14.91 0.97 20.12
C THR A 154 -15.82 -0.21 19.81
N GLU A 155 -15.36 -1.07 18.89
CA GLU A 155 -16.01 -2.34 18.55
C GLU A 155 -17.47 -2.20 18.10
N GLY A 156 -17.82 -1.10 17.43
CA GLY A 156 -19.08 -0.99 16.70
C GLY A 156 -19.02 -1.67 15.33
N SER A 157 -20.15 -2.18 14.86
CA SER A 157 -20.28 -2.84 13.55
C SER A 157 -21.66 -2.58 12.95
N SER A 158 -21.75 -1.66 11.99
CA SER A 158 -23.02 -1.30 11.32
C SER A 158 -22.83 -1.13 9.81
N ASP A 159 -23.89 -0.74 9.08
CA ASP A 159 -23.72 -0.37 7.67
C ASP A 159 -23.13 1.04 7.53
N TYR A 160 -23.60 1.97 8.36
CA TYR A 160 -23.16 3.35 8.38
C TYR A 160 -22.83 3.77 9.81
N GLY A 161 -21.62 4.31 10.04
CA GLY A 161 -21.24 4.81 11.35
C GLY A 161 -21.04 3.70 12.36
N GLY A 162 -20.01 2.86 12.21
CA GLY A 162 -19.73 1.77 13.15
C GLY A 162 -19.56 2.31 14.57
N GLY A 163 -18.70 3.32 14.73
CA GLY A 163 -18.53 4.01 16.01
C GLY A 163 -19.66 4.98 16.31
N ILE A 164 -19.77 6.03 15.51
CA ILE A 164 -20.73 7.13 15.70
C ILE A 164 -21.52 7.36 14.41
N SER A 165 -22.84 7.40 14.50
CA SER A 165 -23.72 7.76 13.38
C SER A 165 -24.52 9.02 13.71
N ILE A 166 -24.40 10.04 12.87
CA ILE A 166 -25.03 11.35 13.04
C ILE A 166 -25.98 11.60 11.87
N SER A 167 -27.26 11.79 12.17
CA SER A 167 -28.29 12.04 11.15
C SER A 167 -29.13 13.27 11.50
N GLY A 168 -29.23 14.22 10.56
CA GLY A 168 -30.08 15.40 10.70
C GLY A 168 -29.72 16.31 11.88
N SER A 169 -28.51 16.17 12.45
CA SER A 169 -28.11 16.76 13.73
C SER A 169 -26.69 17.35 13.62
N SER A 170 -26.33 18.28 14.51
CA SER A 170 -25.03 18.99 14.46
C SER A 170 -24.37 19.08 15.84
N PRO A 171 -24.06 17.94 16.49
CA PRO A 171 -23.43 17.89 17.82
C PRO A 171 -21.94 18.30 17.79
N THR A 172 -21.36 18.46 18.97
CA THR A 172 -19.90 18.54 19.15
C THR A 172 -19.33 17.19 19.60
N ILE A 173 -18.42 16.62 18.81
CA ILE A 173 -17.68 15.40 19.11
C ILE A 173 -16.24 15.80 19.43
N ALA A 174 -15.81 15.66 20.67
CA ALA A 174 -14.53 16.21 21.12
C ALA A 174 -13.70 15.29 22.02
N SER A 175 -12.38 15.32 21.89
CA SER A 175 -11.48 14.63 22.85
C SER A 175 -11.77 13.14 23.02
N ASN A 176 -12.32 12.49 22.00
CA ASN A 176 -12.63 11.07 22.02
C ASN A 176 -11.53 10.25 21.35
N VAL A 177 -11.42 8.97 21.75
CA VAL A 177 -10.68 7.94 21.04
C VAL A 177 -11.68 7.05 20.32
N ILE A 178 -11.80 7.17 19.00
CA ILE A 178 -12.74 6.40 18.18
C ILE A 178 -11.94 5.36 17.42
N LYS A 179 -12.04 4.08 17.81
CA LYS A 179 -11.15 3.05 17.28
C LYS A 179 -11.79 1.70 17.05
N LEU A 180 -11.23 0.92 16.12
CA LEU A 180 -11.62 -0.47 15.88
C LEU A 180 -13.13 -0.63 15.62
N ASN A 181 -13.73 0.35 14.94
CA ASN A 181 -15.11 0.30 14.50
C ASN A 181 -15.18 -0.05 13.01
N ILE A 182 -16.23 -0.77 12.64
CA ILE A 182 -16.42 -1.33 11.30
C ILE A 182 -17.75 -0.81 10.73
N ALA A 183 -17.72 -0.28 9.51
CA ALA A 183 -18.90 -0.02 8.71
C ALA A 183 -18.87 -0.88 7.44
N SER A 184 -19.97 -1.53 7.07
CA SER A 184 -20.04 -2.27 5.80
C SER A 184 -20.08 -1.33 4.59
N VAL A 185 -20.63 -0.11 4.75
CA VAL A 185 -20.75 0.90 3.70
C VAL A 185 -19.88 2.11 4.00
N SER A 186 -20.21 2.99 4.97
CA SER A 186 -19.46 4.24 5.13
C SER A 186 -19.34 4.75 6.56
N GLY A 187 -18.23 5.45 6.85
CA GLY A 187 -17.99 6.07 8.15
C GLY A 187 -17.68 5.03 9.20
N GLY A 188 -16.59 4.28 9.06
CA GLY A 188 -16.19 3.27 10.04
C GLY A 188 -16.14 3.84 11.46
N GLY A 189 -15.43 4.95 11.62
CA GLY A 189 -15.40 5.73 12.86
C GLY A 189 -16.64 6.60 13.05
N ILE A 190 -16.83 7.58 12.16
CA ILE A 190 -17.93 8.55 12.22
C ILE A 190 -18.64 8.63 10.86
N PHE A 191 -19.96 8.52 10.86
CA PHE A 191 -20.81 8.77 9.70
C PHE A 191 -21.70 10.00 9.92
N CYS A 192 -21.82 10.84 8.90
CA CYS A 192 -22.68 12.03 8.88
C CYS A 192 -23.60 12.01 7.65
N SER A 193 -24.91 12.15 7.87
CA SER A 193 -25.89 12.34 6.80
C SER A 193 -26.81 13.50 7.14
N ASP A 194 -26.93 14.47 6.23
CA ASP A 194 -27.69 15.71 6.46
C ASP A 194 -27.31 16.37 7.80
N ALA A 195 -26.01 16.34 8.13
CA ALA A 195 -25.46 16.66 9.45
C ALA A 195 -24.22 17.54 9.34
N SER A 196 -24.09 18.55 10.20
CA SER A 196 -22.93 19.46 10.21
C SER A 196 -22.28 19.55 11.60
N PRO A 197 -21.76 18.42 12.14
CA PRO A 197 -21.14 18.39 13.46
C PRO A 197 -19.81 19.15 13.50
N ILE A 198 -19.39 19.46 14.73
CA ILE A 198 -18.01 19.89 15.04
C ILE A 198 -17.26 18.67 15.55
N ILE A 199 -16.29 18.18 14.79
CA ILE A 199 -15.44 17.04 15.14
C ILE A 199 -14.05 17.59 15.46
N ILE A 200 -13.71 17.69 16.75
CA ILE A 200 -12.52 18.42 17.20
C ILE A 200 -11.67 17.69 18.25
N GLY A 201 -10.35 17.62 18.06
CA GLY A 201 -9.47 17.09 19.10
C GLY A 201 -9.64 15.60 19.36
N ASN A 202 -10.12 14.83 18.39
CA ASN A 202 -10.33 13.38 18.53
C ASN A 202 -9.14 12.59 17.95
N ASN A 203 -8.95 11.39 18.49
CA ASN A 203 -8.07 10.37 17.96
C ASN A 203 -8.93 9.31 17.26
N ILE A 204 -8.99 9.35 15.94
CA ILE A 204 -9.78 8.43 15.10
C ILE A 204 -8.82 7.41 14.49
N ILE A 205 -8.79 6.21 15.04
CA ILE A 205 -7.69 5.25 14.82
C ILE A 205 -8.19 3.88 14.40
N SER A 206 -7.64 3.31 13.32
CA SER A 206 -7.90 1.91 12.95
C SER A 206 -9.38 1.56 12.80
N ASN A 207 -10.18 2.49 12.28
CA ASN A 207 -11.54 2.22 11.85
C ASN A 207 -11.56 1.77 10.39
N PHE A 208 -12.57 0.99 10.03
CA PHE A 208 -12.68 0.38 8.72
C PHE A 208 -14.07 0.62 8.11
N SER A 209 -14.10 0.92 6.82
CA SER A 209 -15.31 0.94 6.00
C SER A 209 -15.14 -0.01 4.81
N GLY A 210 -16.22 -0.72 4.46
CA GLY A 210 -16.31 -1.59 3.28
C GLY A 210 -16.62 -0.88 1.96
N GLU A 211 -16.82 0.44 2.00
CA GLU A 211 -16.80 1.34 0.83
C GLU A 211 -16.01 2.62 1.19
N ASP A 212 -16.65 3.74 1.55
CA ASP A 212 -15.97 5.04 1.72
C ASP A 212 -15.85 5.54 3.17
N GLY A 213 -14.83 6.34 3.47
CA GLY A 213 -14.77 7.08 4.74
C GLY A 213 -14.44 6.18 5.93
N GLY A 214 -13.28 5.53 5.92
CA GLY A 214 -12.86 4.63 7.00
C GLY A 214 -12.87 5.31 8.38
N GLY A 215 -12.27 6.49 8.46
CA GLY A 215 -12.34 7.35 9.64
C GLY A 215 -13.67 8.12 9.71
N ILE A 216 -13.90 9.01 8.75
CA ILE A 216 -15.07 9.90 8.70
C ILE A 216 -15.70 9.84 7.31
N GLY A 217 -17.00 9.52 7.23
CA GLY A 217 -17.80 9.56 6.00
C GLY A 217 -18.92 10.59 6.11
N CYS A 218 -19.01 11.54 5.17
CA CYS A 218 -20.01 12.60 5.16
C CYS A 218 -20.78 12.61 3.83
N TRP A 219 -22.10 12.50 3.92
CA TRP A 219 -22.99 12.34 2.77
C TRP A 219 -24.10 13.38 2.76
N ARG A 220 -24.71 13.59 1.59
CA ARG A 220 -25.84 14.51 1.38
C ARG A 220 -25.53 15.93 1.87
N ASN A 221 -26.43 16.57 2.63
CA ASN A 221 -26.29 17.94 3.11
C ASN A 221 -25.38 18.06 4.35
N SER A 222 -24.13 17.60 4.24
CA SER A 222 -23.21 17.55 5.38
C SER A 222 -22.01 18.47 5.20
N SER A 223 -21.89 19.48 6.07
CA SER A 223 -20.79 20.47 6.05
C SER A 223 -20.10 20.53 7.42
N PRO A 224 -19.44 19.44 7.86
CA PRO A 224 -18.82 19.38 9.17
C PRO A 224 -17.59 20.29 9.26
N ILE A 225 -17.27 20.70 10.50
CA ILE A 225 -15.95 21.23 10.85
C ILE A 225 -15.13 20.08 11.42
N ILE A 226 -14.05 19.70 10.74
CA ILE A 226 -13.13 18.64 11.15
C ILE A 226 -11.81 19.32 11.51
N ALA A 227 -11.55 19.48 12.80
CA ALA A 227 -10.45 20.31 13.30
C ALA A 227 -9.55 19.60 14.33
N ASN A 228 -8.24 19.76 14.27
CA ASN A 228 -7.32 19.32 15.33
C ASN A 228 -7.45 17.82 15.68
N ASN A 229 -7.79 16.97 14.72
CA ASN A 229 -7.92 15.53 14.96
C ASN A 229 -6.65 14.80 14.52
N TRP A 230 -6.36 13.70 15.22
CA TRP A 230 -5.43 12.67 14.76
C TRP A 230 -6.24 11.57 14.10
N ILE A 231 -6.13 11.45 12.78
CA ILE A 231 -6.87 10.48 11.96
C ILE A 231 -5.86 9.51 11.37
N VAL A 232 -5.69 8.37 12.04
CA VAL A 232 -4.51 7.51 11.85
C VAL A 232 -4.88 6.06 11.59
N GLY A 233 -4.31 5.45 10.54
CA GLY A 233 -4.46 4.01 10.32
C GLY A 233 -5.89 3.56 10.01
N ASN A 234 -6.76 4.45 9.54
CA ASN A 234 -8.11 4.10 9.12
C ASN A 234 -8.11 3.64 7.67
N ALA A 235 -9.11 2.84 7.27
CA ALA A 235 -9.17 2.36 5.90
C ALA A 235 -10.56 2.24 5.33
N SER A 236 -10.60 2.36 4.01
CA SER A 236 -11.77 2.16 3.18
C SER A 236 -11.41 1.10 2.12
N ASN A 237 -12.22 0.05 2.00
CA ASN A 237 -12.03 -1.07 1.05
C ASN A 237 -13.24 -1.12 0.11
N TYR A 238 -13.16 -1.79 -1.05
CA TYR A 238 -14.32 -2.08 -1.90
C TYR A 238 -14.56 -3.59 -1.87
N THR A 239 -15.72 -4.04 -1.40
CA THR A 239 -16.00 -5.49 -1.24
C THR A 239 -16.53 -6.18 -2.51
N ASP A 240 -17.01 -5.46 -3.52
CA ASP A 240 -17.48 -6.03 -4.80
C ASP A 240 -16.40 -5.87 -5.90
N THR A 241 -16.33 -6.75 -6.88
CA THR A 241 -15.27 -6.76 -7.92
C THR A 241 -15.79 -6.36 -9.31
N SER A 242 -17.04 -5.87 -9.40
CA SER A 242 -17.73 -5.75 -10.69
C SER A 242 -17.83 -4.35 -11.27
N ASP A 243 -17.59 -3.28 -10.52
CA ASP A 243 -17.64 -1.91 -11.05
C ASP A 243 -16.45 -1.07 -10.59
N PHE A 244 -15.69 -0.51 -11.53
CA PHE A 244 -14.49 0.33 -11.28
C PHE A 244 -14.85 1.75 -10.78
N THR A 245 -15.98 1.90 -10.07
CA THR A 245 -16.42 3.17 -9.51
C THR A 245 -15.72 3.42 -8.17
N SER A 246 -14.57 4.09 -8.27
CA SER A 246 -13.74 4.73 -7.23
C SER A 246 -14.30 4.72 -5.80
N VAL A 247 -13.74 3.85 -4.97
CA VAL A 247 -13.88 3.84 -3.50
C VAL A 247 -12.66 4.52 -2.86
N GLY A 248 -12.84 5.17 -1.70
CA GLY A 248 -11.81 6.04 -1.15
C GLY A 248 -12.12 6.80 0.14
N GLY A 249 -11.23 7.71 0.52
CA GLY A 249 -11.36 8.48 1.76
C GLY A 249 -11.08 7.64 3.00
N GLY A 250 -9.98 6.88 3.00
CA GLY A 250 -9.57 6.04 4.14
C GLY A 250 -9.64 6.80 5.47
N ALA A 251 -9.20 8.05 5.49
CA ALA A 251 -9.34 8.96 6.62
C ALA A 251 -10.64 9.77 6.57
N ILE A 252 -10.83 10.60 5.53
CA ILE A 252 -11.98 11.50 5.39
C ILE A 252 -12.57 11.35 3.99
N PHE A 253 -13.87 11.08 3.93
CA PHE A 253 -14.67 11.10 2.72
C PHE A 253 -15.82 12.08 2.84
N THR A 254 -16.01 12.92 1.82
CA THR A 254 -17.16 13.83 1.75
C THR A 254 -17.80 13.83 0.38
N THR A 255 -19.12 13.72 0.30
CA THR A 255 -19.90 13.78 -0.92
C THR A 255 -21.25 14.47 -0.72
N ALA A 256 -21.75 15.17 -1.74
CA ALA A 256 -23.14 15.61 -1.78
C ALA A 256 -24.08 14.56 -2.39
N ALA A 257 -23.57 13.38 -2.79
CA ALA A 257 -24.38 12.30 -3.32
C ALA A 257 -25.38 11.75 -2.28
N ASP A 258 -26.44 11.12 -2.79
CA ASP A 258 -27.30 10.25 -1.98
C ASP A 258 -26.51 8.99 -1.54
N LEU A 259 -26.98 8.28 -0.52
CA LEU A 259 -26.38 7.08 0.07
C LEU A 259 -26.29 5.91 -0.90
N ASP A 260 -27.03 5.93 -2.00
CA ASP A 260 -26.89 4.96 -3.09
C ASP A 260 -25.77 5.36 -4.09
N GLY A 261 -25.01 6.41 -3.78
CA GLY A 261 -23.95 6.95 -4.61
C GLY A 261 -24.45 7.82 -5.77
N SER A 262 -25.77 7.96 -5.95
CA SER A 262 -26.30 8.75 -7.07
C SER A 262 -26.08 10.26 -6.84
N PRO A 263 -25.67 11.01 -7.88
CA PRO A 263 -25.51 12.45 -7.76
C PRO A 263 -26.83 13.15 -7.42
N ASP A 264 -26.92 13.80 -6.26
CA ASP A 264 -28.06 14.65 -5.89
C ASP A 264 -27.70 16.13 -6.02
N LYS A 265 -28.18 16.72 -7.11
CA LYS A 265 -27.97 18.14 -7.46
C LYS A 265 -28.60 19.13 -6.47
N THR A 266 -29.39 18.66 -5.51
CA THR A 266 -29.99 19.51 -4.48
C THR A 266 -29.18 19.51 -3.18
N CYS A 267 -28.28 18.55 -3.02
CA CYS A 267 -27.47 18.39 -1.82
C CYS A 267 -26.19 19.23 -1.85
N VAL A 268 -25.67 19.55 -0.66
CA VAL A 268 -24.51 20.43 -0.47
C VAL A 268 -23.57 19.89 0.62
N ALA A 269 -22.29 19.66 0.27
CA ALA A 269 -21.27 19.22 1.22
C ALA A 269 -20.02 20.13 1.22
N PHE A 270 -19.91 21.12 2.11
CA PHE A 270 -18.71 21.97 2.23
C PHE A 270 -17.99 21.72 3.54
N PRO A 271 -17.19 20.64 3.63
CA PRO A 271 -16.41 20.42 4.83
C PRO A 271 -15.36 21.53 5.00
N VAL A 272 -15.12 21.87 6.26
CA VAL A 272 -13.99 22.69 6.70
C VAL A 272 -13.02 21.77 7.42
N ILE A 273 -11.91 21.42 6.76
CA ILE A 273 -10.92 20.47 7.24
C ILE A 273 -9.65 21.24 7.62
N ILE A 274 -9.41 21.39 8.93
CA ILE A 274 -8.35 22.26 9.45
C ILE A 274 -7.46 21.59 10.49
N ASN A 275 -6.16 21.82 10.43
CA ASN A 275 -5.22 21.44 11.51
C ASN A 275 -5.27 19.95 11.90
N ASN A 276 -5.57 19.05 10.96
CA ASN A 276 -5.59 17.62 11.26
C ASN A 276 -4.25 16.97 10.91
N ILE A 277 -3.90 15.94 11.68
CA ILE A 277 -2.90 14.94 11.31
C ILE A 277 -3.64 13.80 10.63
N VAL A 278 -3.40 13.59 9.34
CA VAL A 278 -4.00 12.53 8.52
C VAL A 278 -2.91 11.58 8.08
N ALA A 279 -2.68 10.53 8.87
CA ALA A 279 -1.49 9.70 8.73
C ALA A 279 -1.78 8.20 8.59
N ALA A 280 -1.02 7.50 7.76
CA ALA A 280 -1.08 6.03 7.66
C ALA A 280 -2.46 5.44 7.31
N ASN A 281 -3.38 6.22 6.73
CA ASN A 281 -4.68 5.72 6.31
C ASN A 281 -4.56 5.00 4.96
N GLY A 282 -5.51 4.14 4.61
CA GLY A 282 -5.50 3.37 3.38
C GLY A 282 -6.81 3.44 2.59
N GLY A 283 -6.70 3.48 1.27
CA GLY A 283 -7.83 3.45 0.35
C GLY A 283 -7.38 3.81 -1.07
N ASP A 284 -8.02 3.23 -2.08
CA ASP A 284 -7.59 3.37 -3.47
C ASP A 284 -7.53 4.82 -3.95
N ASN A 285 -8.59 5.60 -3.68
CA ASN A 285 -8.67 7.01 -4.08
C ASN A 285 -8.71 7.89 -2.84
N GLY A 286 -7.73 8.78 -2.65
CA GLY A 286 -7.73 9.68 -1.49
C GLY A 286 -7.69 8.93 -0.15
N ALA A 287 -6.74 8.00 0.01
CA ALA A 287 -6.48 7.31 1.28
C ALA A 287 -6.47 8.29 2.48
N GLY A 288 -5.90 9.48 2.30
CA GLY A 288 -6.03 10.57 3.26
C GLY A 288 -7.41 11.23 3.17
N ILE A 289 -7.52 12.26 2.32
CA ILE A 289 -8.72 13.09 2.19
C ILE A 289 -9.30 12.94 0.80
N ARG A 290 -10.58 12.58 0.72
CA ARG A 290 -11.34 12.49 -0.52
C ARG A 290 -12.55 13.42 -0.50
N ILE A 291 -12.60 14.32 -1.48
CA ILE A 291 -13.71 15.26 -1.67
C ILE A 291 -14.38 14.96 -3.01
N ASN A 292 -15.61 14.48 -2.97
CA ASN A 292 -16.40 14.12 -4.15
C ASN A 292 -17.64 15.02 -4.28
N ASP A 293 -18.06 15.27 -5.51
CA ASP A 293 -19.33 15.92 -5.90
C ASP A 293 -19.80 17.08 -5.00
N LEU A 294 -19.27 18.28 -5.24
CA LEU A 294 -19.78 19.51 -4.62
C LEU A 294 -20.71 20.18 -5.62
N ASN A 295 -22.01 20.25 -5.33
CA ASN A 295 -22.99 20.84 -6.24
C ASN A 295 -23.10 22.37 -6.15
N PHE A 296 -22.62 22.98 -5.06
CA PHE A 296 -22.49 24.44 -4.89
C PHE A 296 -21.21 24.75 -4.07
N GLY A 297 -20.88 25.99 -3.70
CA GLY A 297 -19.84 26.30 -2.69
C GLY A 297 -18.41 25.75 -2.87
N THR A 298 -17.65 25.69 -1.76
CA THR A 298 -16.20 25.44 -1.76
C THR A 298 -15.76 24.74 -0.48
N ALA A 299 -15.23 23.53 -0.61
CA ALA A 299 -14.56 22.84 0.49
C ALA A 299 -13.19 23.48 0.75
N THR A 300 -12.82 23.60 2.03
CA THR A 300 -11.53 24.16 2.45
C THR A 300 -10.72 23.10 3.19
N VAL A 301 -9.52 22.83 2.70
CA VAL A 301 -8.53 21.98 3.35
C VAL A 301 -7.34 22.86 3.66
N THR A 302 -7.19 23.22 4.94
CA THR A 302 -6.25 24.24 5.36
C THR A 302 -5.39 23.76 6.52
N ASN A 303 -4.07 23.94 6.45
CA ASN A 303 -3.17 23.65 7.58
C ASN A 303 -3.23 22.19 8.05
N ASN A 304 -3.37 21.21 7.16
CA ASN A 304 -3.32 19.79 7.52
C ASN A 304 -1.93 19.20 7.24
N THR A 305 -1.55 18.17 8.00
CA THR A 305 -0.39 17.32 7.70
C THR A 305 -0.89 15.96 7.24
N VAL A 306 -0.72 15.66 5.96
CA VAL A 306 -1.21 14.46 5.29
C VAL A 306 -0.02 13.60 4.86
N VAL A 307 0.21 12.51 5.58
CA VAL A 307 1.49 11.79 5.53
C VAL A 307 1.34 10.27 5.51
N ALA A 308 2.13 9.60 4.67
CA ALA A 308 2.23 8.14 4.65
C ALA A 308 0.92 7.39 4.44
N ASN A 309 -0.04 7.93 3.67
CA ASN A 309 -1.28 7.23 3.35
C ASN A 309 -1.08 6.27 2.16
N SER A 310 -1.63 5.06 2.25
CA SER A 310 -1.62 4.02 1.20
C SER A 310 -2.62 4.36 0.10
N GLY A 311 -2.21 5.28 -0.78
CA GLY A 311 -2.99 5.86 -1.86
C GLY A 311 -2.73 7.36 -1.97
N THR A 312 -3.65 8.10 -2.55
CA THR A 312 -3.52 9.56 -2.69
C THR A 312 -3.69 10.26 -1.33
N GLY A 313 -2.80 11.20 -1.02
CA GLY A 313 -2.91 12.06 0.15
C GLY A 313 -4.18 12.90 0.12
N ILE A 314 -4.36 13.72 -0.91
CA ILE A 314 -5.58 14.51 -1.13
C ILE A 314 -6.10 14.31 -2.56
N TYR A 315 -7.31 13.77 -2.66
CA TYR A 315 -8.02 13.52 -3.90
C TYR A 315 -9.29 14.37 -3.98
N TRP A 316 -9.55 14.93 -5.16
CA TRP A 316 -10.87 15.51 -5.45
C TRP A 316 -11.36 15.19 -6.85
N GLN A 317 -12.67 15.00 -6.96
CA GLN A 317 -13.35 14.70 -8.21
C GLN A 317 -14.62 15.54 -8.38
N ARG A 318 -14.95 15.82 -9.64
CA ARG A 318 -16.10 16.64 -10.05
C ARG A 318 -16.78 16.09 -11.29
N GLU A 319 -18.12 16.12 -11.31
CA GLU A 319 -18.94 15.83 -12.50
C GLU A 319 -19.59 17.08 -13.16
N PHE A 320 -19.79 18.19 -12.44
CA PHE A 320 -20.51 19.41 -12.92
C PHE A 320 -19.70 20.70 -12.70
N SER A 321 -19.86 21.80 -13.46
CA SER A 321 -18.87 22.89 -13.73
C SER A 321 -18.63 24.06 -12.73
N ASP A 322 -19.37 24.22 -11.61
CA ASP A 322 -19.41 25.50 -10.85
C ASP A 322 -18.83 25.52 -9.41
N THR A 323 -17.87 24.65 -9.08
CA THR A 323 -17.28 24.43 -7.74
C THR A 323 -15.76 24.46 -7.73
N SER A 324 -15.19 24.89 -6.60
CA SER A 324 -13.74 24.94 -6.37
C SER A 324 -13.37 24.27 -5.05
N VAL A 325 -12.17 23.68 -4.98
CA VAL A 325 -11.54 23.28 -3.73
C VAL A 325 -10.42 24.28 -3.44
N VAL A 326 -10.32 24.70 -2.17
CA VAL A 326 -9.21 25.51 -1.68
C VAL A 326 -8.29 24.61 -0.86
N LEU A 327 -7.07 24.44 -1.35
CA LEU A 327 -5.98 23.76 -0.65
C LEU A 327 -4.94 24.81 -0.27
N SER A 328 -4.83 25.10 1.02
CA SER A 328 -3.92 26.13 1.54
C SER A 328 -3.11 25.64 2.73
N ASN A 329 -1.82 25.97 2.78
CA ASN A 329 -0.98 25.73 3.98
C ASN A 329 -0.86 24.26 4.39
N ASN A 330 -1.11 23.29 3.50
CA ASN A 330 -1.02 21.87 3.86
C ASN A 330 0.40 21.33 3.63
N ILE A 331 0.79 20.34 4.42
CA ILE A 331 1.93 19.47 4.14
C ILE A 331 1.36 18.14 3.63
N VAL A 332 1.71 17.73 2.41
CA VAL A 332 1.26 16.49 1.78
C VAL A 332 2.48 15.71 1.30
N VAL A 333 2.91 14.73 2.11
CA VAL A 333 4.24 14.12 1.94
C VAL A 333 4.27 12.62 2.18
N PHE A 334 5.17 11.92 1.50
CA PHE A 334 5.44 10.49 1.71
C PHE A 334 4.21 9.57 1.56
N ASN A 335 3.18 9.99 0.84
CA ASN A 335 2.06 9.14 0.43
C ASN A 335 2.44 8.39 -0.86
N ALA A 336 1.66 7.38 -1.26
CA ALA A 336 1.84 6.73 -2.56
C ALA A 336 1.65 7.72 -3.72
N TRP A 337 0.67 8.62 -3.60
CA TRP A 337 0.50 9.78 -4.47
C TRP A 337 0.18 11.04 -3.64
N GLY A 338 0.65 12.20 -4.06
CA GLY A 338 0.44 13.46 -3.35
C GLY A 338 -0.96 14.03 -3.54
N LEU A 339 -1.09 14.96 -4.49
CA LEU A 339 -2.35 15.56 -4.91
C LEU A 339 -2.85 14.92 -6.20
N GLN A 340 -4.14 14.60 -6.25
CA GLN A 340 -4.76 14.06 -7.47
C GLN A 340 -6.11 14.71 -7.76
N GLN A 341 -6.32 15.02 -9.04
CA GLN A 341 -7.57 15.57 -9.55
C GLN A 341 -8.19 14.67 -10.61
N ARG A 342 -9.52 14.49 -10.55
CA ARG A 342 -10.30 13.91 -11.66
C ARG A 342 -11.40 14.86 -12.13
N GLY A 343 -11.46 15.11 -13.43
CA GLY A 343 -12.42 16.04 -14.06
C GLY A 343 -11.93 17.49 -14.14
N THR A 344 -12.77 18.39 -14.67
CA THR A 344 -12.41 19.78 -14.98
C THR A 344 -12.80 20.74 -13.84
N THR A 345 -12.05 20.72 -12.74
CA THR A 345 -12.26 21.65 -11.60
C THR A 345 -11.42 22.92 -11.76
N THR A 346 -11.95 24.06 -11.31
CA THR A 346 -11.11 25.20 -10.93
C THR A 346 -10.65 24.96 -9.50
N PHE A 347 -9.35 24.97 -9.25
CA PHE A 347 -8.78 24.76 -7.93
C PHE A 347 -7.97 25.98 -7.49
N GLN A 348 -7.88 26.18 -6.18
CA GLN A 348 -6.98 27.15 -5.58
C GLN A 348 -5.98 26.41 -4.70
N ILE A 349 -4.85 26.04 -5.30
CA ILE A 349 -3.73 25.39 -4.63
C ILE A 349 -2.68 26.46 -4.36
N ARG A 350 -2.39 26.73 -3.10
CA ARG A 350 -1.49 27.81 -2.67
C ARG A 350 -0.81 27.48 -1.34
N HIS A 351 0.46 27.85 -1.21
CA HIS A 351 1.21 27.67 0.05
C HIS A 351 1.17 26.25 0.62
N ASN A 352 1.13 25.21 -0.22
CA ASN A 352 1.26 23.83 0.24
C ASN A 352 2.70 23.34 0.03
N ASN A 353 3.16 22.45 0.91
CA ASN A 353 4.35 21.65 0.66
C ASN A 353 3.93 20.25 0.16
N VAL A 354 4.23 19.94 -1.09
CA VAL A 354 3.95 18.62 -1.68
C VAL A 354 5.28 18.00 -2.08
N PHE A 355 5.74 17.02 -1.30
CA PHE A 355 7.11 16.51 -1.40
C PHE A 355 7.22 15.03 -1.07
N GLY A 356 8.08 14.34 -1.80
CA GLY A 356 8.50 12.97 -1.46
C GLY A 356 7.35 11.97 -1.51
N ASN A 357 6.23 12.32 -2.16
CA ASN A 357 5.24 11.31 -2.54
C ASN A 357 5.82 10.55 -3.73
N SER A 358 5.86 9.24 -3.60
CA SER A 358 6.49 8.40 -4.61
C SER A 358 5.79 7.05 -4.69
N LEU A 359 5.75 6.49 -5.89
CA LEU A 359 5.39 5.10 -6.12
C LEU A 359 6.43 4.49 -7.03
N PHE A 360 6.96 3.32 -6.69
CA PHE A 360 8.04 2.67 -7.43
C PHE A 360 9.28 3.55 -7.67
N GLU A 361 9.59 4.43 -6.71
CA GLU A 361 10.70 5.40 -6.79
C GLU A 361 10.43 6.56 -7.76
N ASP A 362 9.34 6.51 -8.53
CA ASP A 362 8.87 7.63 -9.35
C ASP A 362 8.22 8.70 -8.48
N LYS A 363 8.51 9.96 -8.81
CA LYS A 363 7.90 11.13 -8.16
C LYS A 363 6.41 11.22 -8.52
N THR A 364 5.55 11.22 -7.51
CA THR A 364 4.08 11.21 -7.65
C THR A 364 3.38 12.35 -6.91
N ASP A 365 4.06 13.48 -6.73
CA ASP A 365 3.54 14.64 -6.00
C ASP A 365 2.23 15.20 -6.61
N TYR A 366 2.12 15.23 -7.94
CA TYR A 366 0.96 15.77 -8.65
C TYR A 366 0.50 14.80 -9.75
N ILE A 367 -0.70 14.23 -9.60
CA ILE A 367 -1.28 13.28 -10.55
C ILE A 367 -2.53 13.85 -11.23
N ALA A 368 -2.54 13.82 -12.56
CA ALA A 368 -3.62 14.37 -13.39
C ALA A 368 -3.88 15.88 -13.19
N LEU A 369 -2.86 16.61 -12.74
CA LEU A 369 -2.80 18.07 -12.70
C LEU A 369 -1.34 18.54 -12.96
N PRO A 370 -1.13 19.78 -13.42
CA PRO A 370 0.21 20.33 -13.58
C PRO A 370 0.94 20.45 -12.24
N ASP A 371 2.26 20.26 -12.23
CA ASP A 371 3.11 20.55 -11.08
C ASP A 371 2.90 22.00 -10.62
N GLN A 372 2.56 22.19 -9.34
CA GLN A 372 2.30 23.51 -8.75
C GLN A 372 3.51 24.10 -8.03
N THR A 373 4.64 23.40 -7.99
CA THR A 373 5.86 23.83 -7.30
C THR A 373 6.31 25.21 -7.78
N GLY A 374 6.57 26.13 -6.85
CA GLY A 374 6.97 27.52 -7.14
C GLY A 374 5.83 28.44 -7.55
N THR A 375 4.62 27.95 -7.73
CA THR A 375 3.43 28.73 -8.07
C THR A 375 2.62 29.04 -6.81
N ASN A 376 2.15 30.28 -6.62
CA ASN A 376 1.30 30.70 -5.48
C ASN A 376 1.82 30.25 -4.10
N GLY A 377 3.14 30.32 -3.89
CA GLY A 377 3.78 29.95 -2.63
C GLY A 377 3.86 28.45 -2.36
N ASN A 378 3.42 27.57 -3.28
CA ASN A 378 3.61 26.13 -3.11
C ASN A 378 5.09 25.75 -3.26
N ILE A 379 5.54 24.79 -2.45
CA ILE A 379 6.91 24.31 -2.39
C ILE A 379 6.93 22.77 -2.49
N SER A 380 8.08 22.21 -2.85
CA SER A 380 8.34 20.76 -2.88
C SER A 380 9.72 20.53 -2.28
N VAL A 381 9.76 20.48 -0.96
CA VAL A 381 11.00 20.34 -0.16
C VAL A 381 10.72 19.49 1.08
N ASP A 382 11.73 18.79 1.61
CA ASP A 382 11.56 18.01 2.83
C ASP A 382 11.03 18.89 3.98
N PRO A 383 9.82 18.61 4.52
CA PRO A 383 9.27 19.38 5.63
C PRO A 383 10.07 19.25 6.93
N LYS A 384 11.03 18.32 7.02
CA LYS A 384 11.78 18.02 8.24
C LYS A 384 10.85 17.73 9.43
N LEU A 385 9.91 16.82 9.22
CA LEU A 385 9.09 16.29 10.31
C LEU A 385 9.98 15.50 11.27
N ALA A 386 9.80 15.67 12.57
CA ALA A 386 10.72 15.18 13.59
C ALA A 386 11.02 13.67 13.47
N ASN A 387 9.98 12.84 13.36
CA ASN A 387 10.15 11.43 13.00
C ASN A 387 8.85 10.81 12.49
N TYR A 388 8.46 11.14 11.26
CA TYR A 388 7.19 10.69 10.69
C TYR A 388 7.05 9.17 10.64
N LYS A 389 8.16 8.44 10.48
CA LYS A 389 8.20 6.96 10.47
C LYS A 389 7.75 6.36 11.79
N PHE A 390 7.87 7.10 12.89
CA PHE A 390 7.42 6.66 14.21
C PHE A 390 6.31 7.58 14.75
N GLY A 391 5.49 8.17 13.86
CA GLY A 391 4.31 8.92 14.26
C GLY A 391 4.57 10.30 14.90
N ASN A 392 5.80 10.83 14.85
CA ASN A 392 6.11 12.17 15.33
C ASN A 392 6.12 13.17 14.16
N PHE A 393 5.07 13.98 14.06
CA PHE A 393 4.81 14.87 12.93
C PHE A 393 5.08 16.35 13.22
N HIS A 394 5.72 16.68 14.33
CA HIS A 394 6.10 18.07 14.61
C HIS A 394 7.18 18.55 13.64
N LEU A 395 7.18 19.83 13.33
CA LEU A 395 8.21 20.47 12.51
C LEU A 395 9.48 20.68 13.32
N GLN A 396 10.62 20.33 12.73
CA GLN A 396 11.91 20.73 13.29
C GLN A 396 12.13 22.24 13.18
N PRO A 397 12.93 22.86 14.07
CA PRO A 397 13.16 24.31 14.09
C PRO A 397 13.71 24.90 12.79
N ASP A 398 14.40 24.10 11.99
CA ASP A 398 15.01 24.45 10.71
C ASP A 398 14.19 23.97 9.49
N SER A 399 12.92 23.62 9.71
CA SER A 399 11.99 23.24 8.67
C SER A 399 11.76 24.37 7.66
N PRO A 400 11.73 24.08 6.34
CA PRO A 400 11.34 25.06 5.33
C PRO A 400 9.84 25.38 5.34
N CYS A 401 9.03 24.61 6.08
CA CYS A 401 7.60 24.86 6.23
C CYS A 401 7.30 25.91 7.30
N LYS A 402 8.27 26.22 8.16
CA LYS A 402 8.16 27.26 9.18
C LYS A 402 8.04 28.64 8.55
N ASP A 403 7.08 29.45 9.01
CA ASP A 403 6.78 30.80 8.54
C ASP A 403 6.53 30.90 7.01
N ALA A 404 6.15 29.80 6.35
CA ALA A 404 6.03 29.73 4.89
C ALA A 404 4.57 29.75 4.39
N GLY A 405 3.61 29.58 5.30
CA GLY A 405 2.18 29.56 4.99
C GLY A 405 1.56 30.95 4.81
N LEU A 406 0.34 30.96 4.27
CA LEU A 406 -0.45 32.16 4.03
C LEU A 406 -1.33 32.48 5.25
N THR A 407 -0.94 33.48 6.02
CA THR A 407 -1.61 33.90 7.27
C THR A 407 -3.06 34.38 7.07
N THR A 408 -3.41 34.88 5.88
CA THR A 408 -4.77 35.38 5.61
C THR A 408 -5.82 34.27 5.52
N ASP A 409 -5.40 33.01 5.35
CA ASP A 409 -6.29 31.86 5.32
C ASP A 409 -6.53 31.26 6.73
N VAL A 410 -6.04 31.92 7.79
CA VAL A 410 -6.06 31.44 9.18
C VAL A 410 -6.86 32.38 10.07
N GLY A 411 -7.66 31.83 10.97
CA GLY A 411 -8.36 32.61 12.00
C GLY A 411 -7.45 33.04 13.13
N ILE A 412 -7.57 34.29 13.60
CA ILE A 412 -6.74 34.86 14.69
C ILE A 412 -6.86 34.14 16.04
N THR A 413 -7.90 33.32 16.23
CA THR A 413 -8.13 32.52 17.44
C THR A 413 -7.85 31.04 17.24
N TRP A 414 -7.38 30.64 16.06
CA TRP A 414 -7.10 29.23 15.78
C TRP A 414 -5.94 28.74 16.63
N LYS A 415 -6.06 27.49 17.02
CA LYS A 415 -5.03 26.74 17.72
C LYS A 415 -4.49 25.65 16.82
N ASP A 416 -3.19 25.41 16.87
CA ASP A 416 -2.56 24.27 16.18
C ASP A 416 -2.89 22.95 16.88
N ILE A 417 -2.24 21.86 16.43
CA ILE A 417 -2.45 20.52 16.96
C ILE A 417 -2.05 20.37 18.45
N ASP A 418 -1.17 21.23 18.94
CA ASP A 418 -0.68 21.25 20.33
C ASP A 418 -1.44 22.24 21.24
N GLY A 419 -2.39 22.99 20.68
CA GLY A 419 -3.15 24.01 21.41
C GLY A 419 -2.46 25.38 21.48
N GLN A 420 -1.37 25.56 20.76
CA GLN A 420 -0.61 26.81 20.63
C GLN A 420 -1.29 27.76 19.65
N ASN A 421 -0.98 29.05 19.70
CA ASN A 421 -1.56 30.00 18.74
C ASN A 421 -1.08 29.67 17.34
N ARG A 422 -1.98 29.70 16.34
CA ARG A 422 -1.64 29.37 14.95
C ARG A 422 -0.73 30.38 14.22
N ILE A 423 -0.30 31.44 14.89
CA ILE A 423 0.65 32.41 14.33
C ILE A 423 1.60 32.78 15.46
N LEU A 424 2.77 32.14 15.49
CA LEU A 424 3.82 32.43 16.49
C LEU A 424 4.97 33.24 15.90
N GLY A 425 5.31 33.01 14.64
CA GLY A 425 6.38 33.70 13.93
C GLY A 425 5.90 34.87 13.08
N ASN A 426 6.58 35.07 11.94
CA ASN A 426 6.27 36.12 10.97
C ASN A 426 5.05 35.78 10.12
N ALA A 427 4.79 34.49 9.90
CA ALA A 427 3.63 33.98 9.19
C ALA A 427 3.13 32.70 9.89
N VAL A 428 2.11 32.06 9.33
CA VAL A 428 1.69 30.73 9.78
C VAL A 428 2.61 29.68 9.18
N ASP A 429 2.88 28.60 9.90
CA ASP A 429 3.59 27.45 9.35
C ASP A 429 2.70 26.68 8.38
N MET A 430 3.29 26.02 7.38
CA MET A 430 2.54 25.00 6.63
C MET A 430 2.39 23.75 7.49
N GLY A 431 1.26 23.06 7.38
CA GLY A 431 0.95 21.86 8.17
C GLY A 431 0.07 22.15 9.38
N ALA A 432 -0.11 21.12 10.22
CA ALA A 432 -1.00 21.13 11.38
C ALA A 432 -0.32 21.57 12.68
N ASP A 433 1.01 21.47 12.71
CA ASP A 433 1.87 21.98 13.77
C ASP A 433 2.24 23.45 13.49
N GLU A 434 2.45 24.25 14.53
CA GLU A 434 3.02 25.59 14.47
C GLU A 434 4.28 25.61 15.35
N SER A 435 5.45 25.56 14.73
CA SER A 435 6.73 25.39 15.41
C SER A 435 7.08 26.61 16.28
N ASP A 436 7.04 26.43 17.59
CA ASP A 436 7.58 27.38 18.56
C ASP A 436 9.14 27.44 18.57
N GLY A 437 9.79 26.66 17.70
CA GLY A 437 11.25 26.51 17.65
C GLY A 437 11.81 25.45 18.60
N THR A 438 10.95 24.68 19.27
CA THR A 438 11.36 23.50 20.04
C THR A 438 11.97 22.46 19.12
N PHE A 439 13.14 21.95 19.50
CA PHE A 439 13.73 20.79 18.85
C PHE A 439 13.02 19.53 19.35
N TRP A 440 12.28 18.87 18.45
CA TRP A 440 11.56 17.65 18.77
C TRP A 440 12.48 16.44 18.63
N SER A 441 12.47 15.57 19.64
CA SER A 441 13.29 14.37 19.62
C SER A 441 12.94 13.48 18.42
N THR A 442 13.98 13.03 17.73
CA THR A 442 13.88 12.03 16.66
C THR A 442 14.05 10.59 17.19
N ALA A 443 14.28 10.44 18.50
CA ALA A 443 14.43 9.13 19.13
C ALA A 443 13.11 8.36 19.14
N PHE A 444 13.23 7.04 19.05
CA PHE A 444 12.11 6.10 19.12
C PHE A 444 12.41 5.05 20.20
N PRO A 445 11.37 4.48 20.84
CA PRO A 445 11.55 3.35 21.76
C PRO A 445 12.00 2.10 20.99
N VAL A 446 12.72 1.22 21.69
CA VAL A 446 13.02 -0.14 21.22
C VAL A 446 12.44 -1.12 22.22
N ILE A 447 11.56 -1.99 21.76
CA ILE A 447 10.98 -3.08 22.56
C ILE A 447 11.68 -4.38 22.20
N HIS A 448 12.25 -5.03 23.21
CA HIS A 448 13.01 -6.26 23.06
C HIS A 448 12.11 -7.47 23.33
N VAL A 449 12.26 -8.51 22.52
CA VAL A 449 11.50 -9.76 22.64
C VAL A 449 12.44 -10.95 22.63
N LYS A 450 12.25 -11.90 23.56
CA LYS A 450 13.01 -13.15 23.62
C LYS A 450 12.16 -14.32 24.15
N PRO A 451 12.48 -15.58 23.82
CA PRO A 451 11.62 -16.72 24.16
C PRO A 451 11.43 -16.94 25.67
N ASP A 452 12.42 -16.55 26.48
CA ASP A 452 12.41 -16.60 27.95
C ASP A 452 12.01 -15.26 28.61
N GLY A 453 11.44 -14.33 27.83
CA GLY A 453 10.96 -13.02 28.30
C GLY A 453 9.69 -13.08 29.17
N ASN A 454 9.17 -11.91 29.54
CA ASN A 454 7.96 -11.77 30.35
C ASN A 454 7.09 -10.59 29.89
N ASP A 455 5.88 -10.88 29.41
CA ASP A 455 4.94 -9.87 28.86
C ASP A 455 4.46 -8.83 29.87
N SER A 456 4.61 -9.11 31.17
CA SER A 456 4.29 -8.17 32.25
C SER A 456 5.35 -7.08 32.47
N LEU A 457 6.56 -7.23 31.91
CA LEU A 457 7.64 -6.24 31.99
C LEU A 457 7.54 -5.22 30.85
N ASP A 458 8.30 -4.13 30.88
CA ASP A 458 8.20 -3.05 29.89
C ASP A 458 8.77 -3.39 28.50
N GLY A 459 9.73 -4.31 28.40
CA GLY A 459 10.42 -4.62 27.15
C GLY A 459 11.52 -3.63 26.75
N LEU A 460 11.82 -2.59 27.53
CA LEU A 460 12.75 -1.52 27.14
C LEU A 460 14.24 -1.95 27.12
N THR A 461 14.55 -3.11 27.67
CA THR A 461 15.89 -3.71 27.65
C THR A 461 15.81 -5.22 27.42
N TRP A 462 16.91 -5.86 27.00
CA TRP A 462 16.97 -7.33 26.93
C TRP A 462 16.69 -8.04 28.26
N ALA A 463 16.99 -7.41 29.40
CA ALA A 463 16.69 -7.96 30.72
C ALA A 463 15.20 -7.89 31.08
N THR A 464 14.49 -6.89 30.56
CA THR A 464 13.04 -6.69 30.74
C THR A 464 12.23 -7.09 29.50
N ALA A 465 12.84 -7.83 28.58
CA ALA A 465 12.27 -8.21 27.30
C ALA A 465 10.90 -8.90 27.45
N LYS A 466 10.00 -8.56 26.53
CA LYS A 466 8.71 -9.24 26.35
C LYS A 466 8.94 -10.69 25.92
N LYS A 467 7.95 -11.54 26.19
CA LYS A 467 7.96 -12.94 25.75
C LYS A 467 7.38 -13.09 24.34
N THR A 468 6.32 -12.34 24.07
CA THR A 468 5.53 -12.46 22.84
C THR A 468 5.68 -11.25 21.92
N LEU A 469 5.63 -11.49 20.61
CA LEU A 469 5.60 -10.44 19.58
C LEU A 469 4.36 -9.58 19.73
N SER A 470 3.21 -10.23 19.97
CA SER A 470 1.94 -9.54 20.16
C SER A 470 2.02 -8.55 21.31
N SER A 471 2.52 -8.95 22.48
CA SER A 471 2.62 -8.01 23.61
C SER A 471 3.59 -6.86 23.35
N ALA A 472 4.63 -7.05 22.53
CA ALA A 472 5.55 -5.99 22.13
C ALA A 472 4.94 -5.00 21.14
N ILE A 473 4.11 -5.48 20.21
CA ILE A 473 3.35 -4.65 19.25
C ILE A 473 2.18 -3.91 19.93
N TYR A 474 1.65 -4.42 21.04
CA TYR A 474 0.56 -3.78 21.77
C TYR A 474 0.99 -3.05 23.05
N ALA A 475 2.30 -3.00 23.36
CA ALA A 475 2.84 -2.27 24.51
C ALA A 475 2.76 -0.73 24.37
N ALA A 476 1.90 -0.23 23.48
CA ALA A 476 2.02 1.02 22.76
C ALA A 476 2.32 2.27 23.62
N PRO A 477 3.46 2.95 23.38
CA PRO A 477 3.59 4.38 23.63
C PRO A 477 2.72 5.22 22.67
N SER A 478 2.64 6.53 22.92
CA SER A 478 1.91 7.50 22.09
C SER A 478 2.54 7.78 20.71
N ILE A 479 3.68 7.16 20.41
CA ILE A 479 4.47 7.25 19.16
C ILE A 479 4.81 5.83 18.71
N GLY A 480 5.25 5.63 17.46
CA GLY A 480 5.75 4.35 16.94
C GLY A 480 7.09 3.90 17.55
N TRP A 481 7.47 2.64 17.34
CA TRP A 481 8.70 2.04 17.88
C TRP A 481 9.27 0.91 17.02
N GLU A 482 10.51 0.52 17.33
CA GLU A 482 11.10 -0.72 16.81
C GLU A 482 10.87 -1.88 17.78
N VAL A 483 10.77 -3.08 17.24
CA VAL A 483 10.71 -4.34 17.99
C VAL A 483 11.90 -5.22 17.58
N TRP A 484 12.83 -5.44 18.51
CA TRP A 484 14.02 -6.26 18.28
C TRP A 484 13.82 -7.65 18.85
N VAL A 485 13.92 -8.66 18.00
CA VAL A 485 13.51 -10.02 18.33
C VAL A 485 14.72 -10.96 18.33
N ALA A 486 15.04 -11.49 19.51
CA ALA A 486 16.10 -12.46 19.67
C ALA A 486 15.80 -13.76 18.94
N LYS A 487 16.85 -14.48 18.56
CA LYS A 487 16.79 -15.82 17.97
C LYS A 487 15.92 -16.75 18.80
N GLY A 488 15.20 -17.61 18.12
CA GLY A 488 14.26 -18.53 18.74
C GLY A 488 12.99 -18.70 17.93
N ALA A 489 12.11 -19.56 18.42
CA ALA A 489 10.82 -19.84 17.80
C ALA A 489 9.68 -19.19 18.59
N TYR A 490 8.80 -18.51 17.86
CA TYR A 490 7.66 -17.76 18.37
C TYR A 490 6.39 -18.30 17.71
N PRO A 491 5.66 -19.22 18.37
CA PRO A 491 4.41 -19.77 17.84
C PRO A 491 3.28 -18.77 18.06
N GLU A 492 3.11 -17.84 17.12
CA GLU A 492 2.22 -16.69 17.28
C GLU A 492 1.58 -16.26 15.95
N HIS A 493 0.41 -15.62 16.08
CA HIS A 493 -0.25 -14.87 15.03
C HIS A 493 -0.47 -13.45 15.52
N PHE A 494 -0.19 -12.45 14.69
CA PHE A 494 -0.33 -11.06 15.11
C PHE A 494 -0.68 -10.11 13.97
N TYR A 495 -1.17 -8.93 14.35
CA TYR A 495 -1.36 -7.82 13.46
C TYR A 495 -0.12 -6.93 13.50
N LEU A 496 0.49 -6.66 12.35
CA LEU A 496 1.48 -5.61 12.22
C LEU A 496 0.74 -4.27 12.28
N ALA A 497 1.13 -3.39 13.19
CA ALA A 497 0.51 -2.08 13.38
C ALA A 497 1.23 -0.99 12.53
N PRO A 498 0.56 0.14 12.21
CA PRO A 498 1.25 1.30 11.66
C PRO A 498 2.33 1.82 12.62
N PHE A 499 3.41 2.36 12.07
CA PHE A 499 4.57 2.92 12.80
C PHE A 499 5.34 1.91 13.66
N VAL A 500 5.18 0.60 13.38
CA VAL A 500 5.90 -0.48 14.06
C VAL A 500 6.82 -1.20 13.08
N TYR A 501 8.11 -1.29 13.46
CA TYR A 501 9.15 -1.93 12.66
C TYR A 501 9.72 -3.15 13.40
N LEU A 502 9.44 -4.34 12.89
CA LEU A 502 9.92 -5.59 13.46
C LEU A 502 11.22 -6.02 12.80
N TYR A 503 12.21 -6.33 13.64
CA TYR A 503 13.52 -6.81 13.21
C TYR A 503 13.88 -8.13 13.92
N GLY A 504 14.12 -9.18 13.14
CA GLY A 504 14.70 -10.45 13.59
C GLY A 504 16.22 -10.48 13.40
N GLY A 505 16.88 -11.53 13.91
CA GLY A 505 18.32 -11.70 13.76
C GLY A 505 19.17 -11.32 14.98
N PHE A 506 18.59 -11.11 16.16
CA PHE A 506 19.33 -10.70 17.35
C PHE A 506 19.76 -11.90 18.21
N ASN A 507 20.93 -11.83 18.84
CA ASN A 507 21.38 -12.77 19.86
C ASN A 507 20.74 -12.49 21.23
N GLY A 508 20.21 -11.28 21.44
CA GLY A 508 19.59 -10.86 22.70
C GLY A 508 20.53 -10.07 23.62
N THR A 509 21.56 -9.45 23.04
CA THR A 509 22.61 -8.69 23.76
C THR A 509 22.99 -7.39 23.07
N GLU A 510 22.48 -7.15 21.87
CA GLU A 510 22.83 -6.03 21.02
C GLU A 510 22.35 -4.70 21.58
N THR A 511 23.12 -3.64 21.30
CA THR A 511 22.76 -2.24 21.63
C THR A 511 22.47 -1.40 20.38
N ASN A 512 22.62 -1.98 19.19
CA ASN A 512 22.34 -1.33 17.90
C ASN A 512 21.71 -2.37 16.95
N ARG A 513 20.71 -1.94 16.18
CA ARG A 513 20.01 -2.74 15.16
C ARG A 513 20.97 -3.38 14.14
N ASP A 514 21.97 -2.64 13.68
CA ASP A 514 22.87 -3.09 12.60
C ASP A 514 23.89 -4.15 13.08
N SER A 515 23.94 -4.41 14.39
CA SER A 515 24.71 -5.53 14.96
C SER A 515 24.01 -6.89 14.84
N ARG A 516 22.75 -6.91 14.38
CA ARG A 516 22.00 -8.16 14.14
C ARG A 516 22.63 -8.99 13.02
N ASN A 517 22.46 -10.31 13.07
CA ASN A 517 22.90 -11.22 12.03
C ASN A 517 21.84 -12.31 11.82
N VAL A 518 21.05 -12.16 10.76
CA VAL A 518 19.89 -13.03 10.47
C VAL A 518 20.27 -14.48 10.17
N LEU A 519 21.49 -14.72 9.66
CA LEU A 519 21.98 -16.07 9.34
C LEU A 519 22.39 -16.84 10.60
N THR A 520 23.08 -16.18 11.53
CA THR A 520 23.60 -16.82 12.76
C THR A 520 22.62 -16.81 13.92
N ASN A 521 21.66 -15.88 13.93
CA ASN A 521 20.66 -15.70 14.99
C ASN A 521 19.23 -15.78 14.42
N PRO A 522 18.82 -16.89 13.80
CA PRO A 522 17.54 -16.97 13.12
C PRO A 522 16.35 -16.82 14.08
N THR A 523 15.37 -16.05 13.65
CA THR A 523 14.12 -15.79 14.37
C THR A 523 12.96 -16.41 13.59
N PHE A 524 12.26 -17.38 14.18
CA PHE A 524 11.17 -18.12 13.53
C PHE A 524 9.82 -17.67 14.08
N ILE A 525 8.91 -17.27 13.20
CA ILE A 525 7.49 -17.07 13.51
C ILE A 525 6.74 -18.25 12.90
N ASP A 526 6.16 -19.08 13.76
CA ASP A 526 5.56 -20.35 13.37
C ASP A 526 4.04 -20.31 13.54
N GLY A 527 3.30 -20.57 12.45
CA GLY A 527 1.84 -20.57 12.45
C GLY A 527 1.20 -21.81 13.09
N GLY A 528 1.98 -22.84 13.43
CA GLY A 528 1.49 -24.04 14.08
C GLY A 528 0.40 -24.80 13.30
N GLY A 529 0.35 -24.64 11.97
CA GLY A 529 -0.68 -25.23 11.12
C GLY A 529 -1.93 -24.36 10.91
N ASN A 530 -2.03 -23.21 11.57
CA ASN A 530 -3.10 -22.24 11.35
C ASN A 530 -2.65 -21.23 10.31
N LYS A 531 -3.55 -20.84 9.41
CA LYS A 531 -3.23 -19.85 8.38
C LYS A 531 -3.32 -18.42 8.90
N THR A 532 -2.58 -17.61 8.17
CA THR A 532 -2.20 -16.21 8.33
C THR A 532 -1.46 -15.93 9.62
N ILE A 533 -0.14 -16.01 9.54
CA ILE A 533 0.80 -15.76 10.64
C ILE A 533 0.89 -14.26 10.91
N VAL A 534 1.11 -13.46 9.86
CA VAL A 534 1.24 -12.01 9.96
C VAL A 534 0.14 -11.33 9.16
N SER A 535 -0.67 -10.51 9.83
CA SER A 535 -1.70 -9.69 9.19
C SER A 535 -1.29 -8.22 9.21
N SER A 536 -1.17 -7.59 8.05
CA SER A 536 -0.99 -6.14 7.92
C SER A 536 -2.24 -5.54 7.28
N VAL A 537 -3.07 -4.91 8.11
CA VAL A 537 -4.35 -4.34 7.71
C VAL A 537 -4.38 -2.89 8.14
N ASN A 538 -4.59 -1.97 7.20
CA ASN A 538 -4.74 -0.54 7.46
C ASN A 538 -3.49 0.12 8.09
N THR A 539 -2.27 -0.24 7.64
CA THR A 539 -1.03 0.23 8.29
C THR A 539 -0.30 1.36 7.55
N GLY A 540 -0.93 1.97 6.56
CA GLY A 540 -0.35 3.09 5.81
C GLY A 540 0.75 2.70 4.83
N TYR A 541 1.42 3.71 4.28
CA TYR A 541 2.42 3.59 3.22
C TYR A 541 3.84 3.58 3.78
N LEU A 542 4.49 2.42 3.75
CA LEU A 542 5.90 2.20 4.08
C LEU A 542 6.32 2.68 5.48
N VAL A 543 5.37 2.74 6.41
CA VAL A 543 5.55 3.11 7.82
C VAL A 543 5.41 1.92 8.77
N SER A 544 5.54 0.71 8.25
CA SER A 544 5.64 -0.52 9.02
C SER A 544 6.60 -1.48 8.31
N ALA A 545 7.26 -2.35 9.06
CA ALA A 545 8.19 -3.30 8.46
C ALA A 545 8.21 -4.65 9.18
N LEU A 546 8.48 -5.68 8.39
CA LEU A 546 8.82 -7.03 8.84
C LEU A 546 10.13 -7.43 8.18
N ASP A 547 11.21 -7.51 8.98
CA ASP A 547 12.55 -7.72 8.46
C ASP A 547 13.35 -8.80 9.21
N GLY A 548 13.87 -9.79 8.49
CA GLY A 548 14.83 -10.75 9.03
C GLY A 548 14.21 -11.93 9.78
N PHE A 549 13.01 -12.36 9.40
CA PHE A 549 12.30 -13.48 10.03
C PHE A 549 12.18 -14.70 9.09
N THR A 550 12.12 -15.88 9.68
CA THR A 550 11.58 -17.07 9.00
C THR A 550 10.10 -17.20 9.35
N ILE A 551 9.21 -17.17 8.36
CA ILE A 551 7.75 -17.21 8.50
C ILE A 551 7.27 -18.53 7.90
N GLN A 552 6.79 -19.44 8.75
CA GLN A 552 6.54 -20.82 8.35
C GLN A 552 5.35 -21.48 9.02
N ASN A 553 4.88 -22.58 8.41
CA ASN A 553 3.77 -23.41 8.91
C ASN A 553 2.45 -22.64 9.07
N GLY A 554 2.23 -21.66 8.19
CA GLY A 554 0.96 -20.98 8.02
C GLY A 554 0.02 -21.88 7.22
N GLY A 555 -0.89 -22.56 7.89
CA GLY A 555 -1.60 -23.70 7.32
C GLY A 555 -0.79 -25.00 7.35
N VAL A 556 -1.33 -26.09 6.79
CA VAL A 556 -0.73 -27.43 6.89
C VAL A 556 0.04 -27.76 5.62
N TYR A 557 1.35 -27.56 5.63
CA TYR A 557 2.23 -27.93 4.51
C TYR A 557 2.38 -29.45 4.39
N THR A 558 2.20 -29.97 3.18
CA THR A 558 2.20 -31.41 2.89
C THR A 558 3.23 -31.82 1.84
N ALA A 559 3.90 -30.86 1.20
CA ALA A 559 4.81 -31.10 0.08
C ALA A 559 4.15 -31.94 -1.04
N GLY A 560 2.87 -31.67 -1.32
CA GLY A 560 2.07 -32.41 -2.30
C GLY A 560 1.63 -33.81 -1.88
N GLY A 561 1.76 -34.20 -0.61
CA GLY A 561 1.29 -35.47 -0.07
C GLY A 561 -0.24 -35.57 0.10
N GLY A 562 -0.84 -36.74 -0.11
CA GLY A 562 -2.28 -36.98 0.16
C GLY A 562 -2.59 -36.95 1.66
N ILE A 563 -3.74 -36.50 2.17
CA ILE A 563 -5.12 -36.61 1.70
C ILE A 563 -5.91 -35.43 2.28
N ASN A 564 -6.46 -34.59 1.41
CA ASN A 564 -7.82 -34.04 1.41
C ASN A 564 -7.75 -32.73 0.59
N PRO A 565 -8.20 -32.71 -0.68
CA PRO A 565 -8.24 -31.44 -1.42
C PRO A 565 -9.10 -30.41 -0.68
N TYR A 566 -10.01 -30.87 0.20
CA TYR A 566 -10.71 -30.04 1.16
C TYR A 566 -9.81 -29.70 2.35
N GLY A 567 -9.33 -28.47 2.40
CA GLY A 567 -8.60 -27.94 3.55
C GLY A 567 -8.99 -26.49 3.81
N VAL A 568 -8.12 -25.76 4.51
CA VAL A 568 -8.39 -24.37 4.84
C VAL A 568 -7.97 -23.49 3.65
N GLY A 569 -8.94 -23.10 2.83
CA GLY A 569 -8.78 -22.10 1.78
C GLY A 569 -8.81 -20.69 2.37
N GLY A 570 -8.52 -19.66 1.59
CA GLY A 570 -8.58 -18.26 2.00
C GLY A 570 -7.43 -17.44 1.45
N TYR A 571 -6.97 -16.45 2.22
CA TYR A 571 -5.96 -15.48 1.80
C TYR A 571 -4.74 -15.53 2.71
N GLY A 572 -3.54 -15.53 2.13
CA GLY A 572 -2.29 -15.26 2.86
C GLY A 572 -1.96 -16.34 3.88
N GLY A 573 -1.45 -17.50 3.45
CA GLY A 573 -1.04 -18.58 4.35
C GLY A 573 -0.02 -18.10 5.39
N GLY A 574 1.06 -17.47 4.91
CA GLY A 574 2.07 -16.81 5.75
C GLY A 574 1.68 -15.37 6.10
N ILE A 575 1.67 -14.49 5.10
CA ILE A 575 1.46 -13.03 5.27
C ILE A 575 0.20 -12.60 4.52
N TYR A 576 -0.65 -11.84 5.19
CA TYR A 576 -1.83 -11.19 4.61
C TYR A 576 -1.68 -9.67 4.67
N ILE A 577 -1.72 -9.03 3.50
CA ILE A 577 -1.64 -7.58 3.34
C ILE A 577 -2.94 -7.09 2.70
N ASN A 578 -3.64 -6.17 3.35
CA ASN A 578 -4.87 -5.60 2.81
C ASN A 578 -5.00 -4.12 3.17
N VAL A 579 -5.17 -3.28 2.16
CA VAL A 579 -5.26 -1.82 2.31
C VAL A 579 -4.09 -1.28 3.16
N SER A 580 -2.89 -1.79 2.89
CA SER A 580 -1.72 -1.63 3.75
C SER A 580 -0.44 -1.80 2.93
N SER A 581 0.57 -0.96 3.11
CA SER A 581 1.77 -1.04 2.28
C SER A 581 3.04 -1.17 3.14
N PRO A 582 3.21 -2.28 3.88
CA PRO A 582 4.41 -2.51 4.68
C PRO A 582 5.66 -2.73 3.83
N ARG A 583 6.82 -2.65 4.48
CA ARG A 583 8.09 -3.18 3.94
C ARG A 583 8.27 -4.62 4.42
N ILE A 584 8.31 -5.56 3.49
CA ILE A 584 8.60 -6.97 3.77
C ILE A 584 10.00 -7.25 3.22
N ALA A 585 10.99 -7.34 4.11
CA ALA A 585 12.39 -7.37 3.70
C ALA A 585 13.20 -8.51 4.33
N ASN A 586 14.12 -9.13 3.57
CA ASN A 586 15.12 -10.06 4.13
C ASN A 586 14.51 -11.24 4.94
N ASN A 587 13.29 -11.67 4.60
CA ASN A 587 12.62 -12.78 5.27
C ASN A 587 12.78 -14.09 4.50
N VAL A 588 12.63 -15.20 5.20
CA VAL A 588 12.44 -16.53 4.63
C VAL A 588 10.98 -16.93 4.81
N ILE A 589 10.20 -16.97 3.74
CA ILE A 589 8.76 -17.27 3.77
C ILE A 589 8.56 -18.64 3.13
N ARG A 590 8.30 -19.66 3.95
CA ARG A 590 8.29 -21.05 3.49
C ARG A 590 7.32 -21.95 4.21
N TRP A 591 6.97 -23.07 3.59
CA TRP A 591 6.08 -24.08 4.17
C TRP A 591 4.74 -23.50 4.63
N ASN A 592 4.25 -22.48 3.92
CA ASN A 592 2.91 -21.98 4.10
C ASN A 592 2.00 -22.64 3.06
N SER A 593 0.81 -23.04 3.50
CA SER A 593 -0.07 -23.88 2.70
C SER A 593 -1.52 -23.44 2.83
N LEU A 594 -2.19 -23.33 1.67
CA LEU A 594 -3.63 -23.21 1.56
C LEU A 594 -4.16 -24.39 0.73
N ALA A 595 -5.44 -24.71 0.88
CA ALA A 595 -6.08 -25.81 0.15
C ALA A 595 -7.49 -25.42 -0.28
N PHE A 596 -8.11 -26.19 -1.20
CA PHE A 596 -9.45 -25.87 -1.65
C PHE A 596 -10.46 -25.95 -0.49
N ASP A 597 -11.26 -24.91 -0.32
CA ASP A 597 -12.35 -24.88 0.66
C ASP A 597 -13.68 -24.79 -0.11
N PRO A 598 -14.58 -25.78 0.01
CA PRO A 598 -15.84 -25.78 -0.73
C PRO A 598 -16.81 -24.69 -0.25
N MET A 599 -16.60 -24.09 0.93
CA MET A 599 -17.41 -22.98 1.44
C MET A 599 -16.91 -21.62 0.95
N LEU A 600 -15.58 -21.44 0.87
CA LEU A 600 -14.98 -20.15 0.47
C LEU A 600 -14.69 -20.07 -1.03
N MET A 601 -14.41 -21.20 -1.68
CA MET A 601 -14.04 -21.34 -3.09
C MET A 601 -12.86 -20.45 -3.54
N ILE A 602 -12.01 -20.03 -2.60
CA ILE A 602 -10.89 -19.10 -2.85
C ILE A 602 -9.66 -19.56 -2.06
N SER A 603 -8.50 -19.60 -2.72
CA SER A 603 -7.20 -19.94 -2.14
C SER A 603 -6.10 -19.14 -2.84
N ASP A 604 -5.69 -18.02 -2.25
CA ASP A 604 -4.77 -17.06 -2.85
C ASP A 604 -3.63 -16.67 -1.90
N GLY A 605 -2.39 -16.67 -2.40
CA GLY A 605 -1.23 -16.20 -1.64
C GLY A 605 -0.81 -17.19 -0.57
N GLY A 606 -0.14 -18.29 -0.94
CA GLY A 606 0.36 -19.28 0.02
C GLY A 606 1.38 -18.65 0.98
N GLY A 607 2.40 -18.02 0.42
CA GLY A 607 3.38 -17.21 1.15
C GLY A 607 2.82 -15.83 1.48
N ILE A 608 2.56 -15.01 0.46
CA ILE A 608 2.11 -13.61 0.61
C ILE A 608 0.83 -13.38 -0.19
N PHE A 609 -0.18 -12.82 0.46
CA PHE A 609 -1.35 -12.23 -0.19
C PHE A 609 -1.31 -10.71 -0.04
N SER A 610 -1.61 -9.99 -1.13
CA SER A 610 -1.76 -8.54 -1.12
C SER A 610 -2.97 -8.05 -1.91
N ARG A 611 -3.72 -7.11 -1.35
CA ARG A 611 -4.85 -6.43 -2.01
C ARG A 611 -4.90 -4.94 -1.70
N LEU A 612 -5.20 -4.11 -2.70
CA LEU A 612 -5.36 -2.65 -2.58
C LEU A 612 -4.17 -2.00 -1.86
N SER A 613 -2.96 -2.39 -2.26
CA SER A 613 -1.74 -2.14 -1.49
C SER A 613 -0.56 -1.83 -2.40
N TYR A 614 0.42 -1.11 -1.85
CA TYR A 614 1.63 -0.66 -2.54
C TYR A 614 2.90 -1.10 -1.80
N ALA A 615 2.87 -2.30 -1.23
CA ALA A 615 3.95 -2.83 -0.41
C ALA A 615 5.25 -3.00 -1.21
N THR A 616 6.38 -2.90 -0.50
CA THR A 616 7.69 -3.29 -1.03
C THR A 616 8.06 -4.66 -0.48
N ILE A 617 8.31 -5.61 -1.38
CA ILE A 617 8.74 -6.97 -1.08
C ILE A 617 10.15 -7.12 -1.64
N SER A 618 11.16 -7.08 -0.77
CA SER A 618 12.56 -7.02 -1.21
C SER A 618 13.53 -7.92 -0.45
N GLY A 619 14.47 -8.57 -1.15
CA GLY A 619 15.52 -9.36 -0.47
C GLY A 619 15.01 -10.62 0.21
N ASN A 620 13.78 -11.07 -0.07
CA ASN A 620 13.20 -12.24 0.59
C ASN A 620 13.55 -13.53 -0.14
N THR A 621 13.63 -14.63 0.60
CA THR A 621 13.52 -15.98 0.06
C THR A 621 12.09 -16.47 0.24
N ILE A 622 11.34 -16.64 -0.84
CA ILE A 622 9.95 -17.12 -0.83
C ILE A 622 9.95 -18.48 -1.48
N ALA A 623 9.96 -19.54 -0.67
CA ALA A 623 10.20 -20.88 -1.18
C ALA A 623 9.30 -21.93 -0.56
N GLU A 624 9.01 -23.00 -1.31
CA GLU A 624 8.29 -24.17 -0.77
C GLU A 624 6.94 -23.81 -0.14
N ASN A 625 6.25 -22.80 -0.68
CA ASN A 625 4.85 -22.52 -0.33
C ASN A 625 3.93 -23.23 -1.33
N GLU A 626 2.76 -23.67 -0.86
CA GLU A 626 1.85 -24.45 -1.70
C GLU A 626 0.41 -23.95 -1.60
N ILE A 627 -0.31 -24.07 -2.70
CA ILE A 627 -1.77 -23.95 -2.76
C ILE A 627 -2.29 -25.22 -3.42
N LEU A 628 -2.85 -26.10 -2.60
CA LEU A 628 -3.37 -27.40 -3.02
C LEU A 628 -4.79 -27.33 -3.60
N ASP A 629 -5.26 -26.12 -3.90
CA ASP A 629 -6.50 -25.86 -4.62
C ASP A 629 -6.30 -26.14 -6.12
N TYR A 630 -6.74 -27.33 -6.52
CA TYR A 630 -6.64 -27.79 -7.89
C TYR A 630 -7.60 -27.07 -8.84
N GLN A 631 -8.55 -26.24 -8.38
CA GLN A 631 -9.53 -25.56 -9.24
C GLN A 631 -9.09 -24.13 -9.56
N SER A 632 -8.76 -23.36 -8.52
CA SER A 632 -8.58 -21.91 -8.60
C SER A 632 -7.39 -21.39 -7.77
N GLY A 633 -6.49 -22.26 -7.30
CA GLY A 633 -5.34 -21.85 -6.51
C GLY A 633 -4.37 -20.93 -7.25
N ARG A 634 -4.09 -19.75 -6.68
CA ARG A 634 -3.31 -18.68 -7.34
C ARG A 634 -2.20 -18.12 -6.43
N GLY A 635 -1.00 -17.95 -6.97
CA GLY A 635 0.06 -17.20 -6.29
C GLY A 635 0.59 -17.92 -5.05
N ALA A 636 1.08 -19.15 -5.16
CA ALA A 636 1.65 -19.85 -3.99
C ALA A 636 2.79 -19.07 -3.34
N GLY A 637 3.68 -18.46 -4.12
CA GLY A 637 4.65 -17.50 -3.59
C GLY A 637 3.97 -16.18 -3.19
N ILE A 638 3.58 -15.40 -4.20
CA ILE A 638 2.95 -14.08 -4.05
C ILE A 638 1.66 -14.01 -4.85
N PHE A 639 0.58 -13.57 -4.21
CA PHE A 639 -0.64 -13.14 -4.88
C PHE A 639 -0.84 -11.63 -4.72
N CYS A 640 -1.20 -10.95 -5.81
CA CYS A 640 -1.53 -9.53 -5.81
C CYS A 640 -2.85 -9.23 -6.56
N ALA A 641 -3.72 -8.41 -5.98
CA ALA A 641 -4.94 -7.97 -6.64
C ALA A 641 -5.21 -6.47 -6.40
N LEU A 642 -5.60 -5.75 -7.45
CA LEU A 642 -5.84 -4.30 -7.39
C LEU A 642 -4.69 -3.56 -6.69
N SER A 643 -3.44 -3.97 -6.95
CA SER A 643 -2.27 -3.52 -6.19
C SER A 643 -1.16 -3.05 -7.13
N GLY A 644 -0.31 -2.17 -6.61
CA GLY A 644 0.94 -1.77 -7.25
C GLY A 644 2.13 -2.18 -6.39
N LEU A 645 2.53 -3.45 -6.46
CA LEU A 645 3.64 -3.97 -5.64
C LEU A 645 4.99 -3.74 -6.28
N MET A 646 5.98 -3.37 -5.46
CA MET A 646 7.40 -3.44 -5.83
C MET A 646 7.94 -4.79 -5.33
N ILE A 647 8.21 -5.71 -6.24
CA ILE A 647 8.75 -7.04 -5.97
C ILE A 647 10.17 -7.05 -6.53
N ARG A 648 11.19 -6.89 -5.66
CA ARG A 648 12.57 -6.80 -6.13
C ARG A 648 13.60 -7.58 -5.34
N ASP A 649 14.66 -8.03 -6.01
CA ASP A 649 15.80 -8.67 -5.34
C ASP A 649 15.38 -9.89 -4.50
N ASN A 650 14.31 -10.59 -4.87
CA ASN A 650 13.85 -11.77 -4.16
C ASN A 650 14.30 -13.05 -4.87
N MET A 651 14.46 -14.11 -4.08
CA MET A 651 14.57 -15.47 -4.55
C MET A 651 13.21 -16.16 -4.34
N ILE A 652 12.50 -16.45 -5.43
CA ILE A 652 11.17 -17.06 -5.40
C ILE A 652 11.27 -18.44 -6.06
N THR A 653 11.31 -19.48 -5.24
CA THR A 653 11.70 -20.82 -5.72
C THR A 653 10.81 -21.93 -5.22
N GLU A 654 10.56 -22.95 -6.03
CA GLU A 654 9.87 -24.17 -5.57
C GLU A 654 8.49 -23.90 -4.92
N ASN A 655 7.75 -22.89 -5.41
CA ASN A 655 6.38 -22.66 -4.99
C ASN A 655 5.40 -23.41 -5.90
N HIS A 656 4.25 -23.80 -5.34
CA HIS A 656 3.34 -24.76 -5.98
C HIS A 656 1.89 -24.25 -6.01
N SER A 657 1.44 -23.72 -7.14
CA SER A 657 0.01 -23.44 -7.39
C SER A 657 -0.37 -23.62 -8.85
N ARG A 658 -1.66 -23.83 -9.11
CA ARG A 658 -2.19 -24.01 -10.47
C ARG A 658 -1.93 -22.80 -11.37
N TYR A 659 -2.07 -21.58 -10.85
CA TYR A 659 -1.79 -20.36 -11.60
C TYR A 659 -0.77 -19.49 -10.87
N GLY A 660 0.23 -18.96 -11.58
CA GLY A 660 1.21 -18.04 -11.02
C GLY A 660 1.94 -18.64 -9.81
N SER A 661 2.57 -19.80 -9.98
CA SER A 661 3.22 -20.54 -8.88
C SER A 661 4.17 -19.65 -8.06
N ALA A 662 4.97 -18.82 -8.73
CA ALA A 662 5.80 -17.81 -8.09
C ALA A 662 5.00 -16.54 -7.75
N ILE A 663 4.43 -15.90 -8.78
CA ILE A 663 3.74 -14.61 -8.68
C ILE A 663 2.46 -14.69 -9.51
N TYR A 664 1.32 -14.41 -8.89
CA TYR A 664 0.06 -14.19 -9.58
C TYR A 664 -0.46 -12.78 -9.29
N CYS A 665 -0.72 -12.02 -10.34
CA CYS A 665 -1.28 -10.68 -10.23
C CYS A 665 -2.57 -10.53 -11.05
N MET A 666 -3.58 -9.90 -10.46
CA MET A 666 -4.89 -9.69 -11.06
C MET A 666 -5.29 -8.21 -11.05
N SER A 667 -5.67 -7.67 -12.21
CA SER A 667 -6.12 -6.27 -12.33
C SER A 667 -5.19 -5.29 -11.58
N SER A 668 -3.89 -5.50 -11.74
CA SER A 668 -2.83 -4.87 -10.97
C SER A 668 -1.78 -4.29 -11.92
N PHE A 669 -0.88 -3.49 -11.37
CA PHE A 669 0.24 -2.88 -12.10
C PHE A 669 1.55 -3.13 -11.33
N PRO A 670 1.99 -4.40 -11.21
CA PRO A 670 3.18 -4.74 -10.44
C PRO A 670 4.48 -4.28 -11.13
N CYS A 671 5.48 -4.00 -10.31
CA CYS A 671 6.86 -3.77 -10.72
C CYS A 671 7.73 -4.92 -10.18
N ILE A 672 8.15 -5.82 -11.08
CA ILE A 672 8.88 -7.06 -10.76
C ILE A 672 10.31 -6.90 -11.29
N LYS A 673 11.25 -6.58 -10.39
CA LYS A 673 12.63 -6.23 -10.77
C LYS A 673 13.70 -7.13 -10.14
N ASN A 674 14.70 -7.58 -10.90
CA ASN A 674 15.91 -8.20 -10.32
C ASN A 674 15.64 -9.43 -9.42
N ASN A 675 14.61 -10.22 -9.72
CA ASN A 675 14.31 -11.43 -8.96
C ASN A 675 14.91 -12.67 -9.61
N LEU A 676 15.28 -13.64 -8.79
CA LEU A 676 15.49 -15.03 -9.21
C LEU A 676 14.16 -15.79 -9.05
N ILE A 677 13.61 -16.28 -10.16
CA ILE A 677 12.34 -17.01 -10.19
C ILE A 677 12.59 -18.38 -10.81
N GLU A 678 12.69 -19.39 -9.95
CA GLU A 678 13.20 -20.70 -10.34
C GLU A 678 12.40 -21.89 -9.81
N ASN A 679 12.23 -22.93 -10.63
CA ASN A 679 11.61 -24.21 -10.22
C ASN A 679 10.20 -24.09 -9.63
N ASN A 680 9.42 -23.07 -10.03
CA ASN A 680 8.04 -22.91 -9.56
C ASN A 680 7.08 -23.65 -10.50
N ALA A 681 6.36 -24.62 -9.96
CA ALA A 681 5.36 -25.41 -10.68
C ALA A 681 4.44 -26.13 -9.70
N MET A 682 3.17 -26.33 -10.04
CA MET A 682 2.27 -27.19 -9.28
C MET A 682 2.72 -28.64 -9.39
N TYR A 683 2.44 -29.42 -8.35
CA TYR A 683 2.63 -30.85 -8.36
C TYR A 683 1.92 -31.54 -9.55
N GLY A 684 2.50 -32.66 -9.99
CA GLY A 684 2.00 -33.46 -11.11
C GLY A 684 1.01 -34.57 -10.72
N PRO A 685 0.63 -35.41 -11.69
CA PRO A 685 -0.30 -36.52 -11.48
C PRO A 685 0.26 -37.59 -10.53
N PRO A 686 -0.61 -38.41 -9.90
CA PRO A 686 -2.04 -38.54 -10.17
C PRO A 686 -2.95 -37.58 -9.38
N VAL A 687 -2.41 -36.84 -8.40
CA VAL A 687 -3.23 -36.02 -7.49
C VAL A 687 -3.52 -34.64 -8.08
N TYR A 688 -2.51 -34.04 -8.72
CA TYR A 688 -2.58 -32.69 -9.27
C TYR A 688 -2.26 -32.72 -10.78
N ALA A 689 -2.58 -31.66 -11.50
CA ALA A 689 -2.49 -31.62 -12.96
C ALA A 689 -1.33 -30.75 -13.49
N GLY A 690 -0.39 -30.34 -12.63
CA GLY A 690 0.61 -29.33 -12.94
C GLY A 690 0.03 -27.92 -13.02
N SER A 691 0.91 -26.94 -13.27
CA SER A 691 0.49 -25.56 -13.43
C SER A 691 -0.14 -25.36 -14.80
N GLU A 692 -1.16 -24.51 -14.84
CA GLU A 692 -1.82 -24.12 -16.08
C GLU A 692 -1.19 -22.86 -16.65
N TRP A 693 -0.91 -21.86 -15.81
CA TRP A 693 -0.24 -20.62 -16.21
C TRP A 693 1.13 -20.48 -15.54
N GLY A 694 1.99 -19.73 -16.22
CA GLY A 694 3.38 -19.47 -15.87
C GLY A 694 3.68 -19.13 -14.42
N ALA A 695 4.95 -19.28 -14.05
CA ALA A 695 5.46 -18.87 -12.75
C ALA A 695 5.10 -17.42 -12.43
N ILE A 696 5.27 -16.52 -13.40
CA ILE A 696 4.70 -15.16 -13.35
C ILE A 696 3.42 -15.15 -14.18
N SER A 697 2.28 -14.90 -13.54
CA SER A 697 0.98 -14.79 -14.20
C SER A 697 0.38 -13.40 -14.01
N LEU A 698 0.13 -12.71 -15.11
CA LEU A 698 -0.40 -11.35 -15.17
C LEU A 698 -1.78 -11.38 -15.82
N TYR A 699 -2.83 -11.42 -14.99
CA TYR A 699 -4.21 -11.49 -15.44
C TYR A 699 -4.88 -10.11 -15.39
N LEU A 700 -5.38 -9.61 -16.51
CA LEU A 700 -6.00 -8.27 -16.61
C LEU A 700 -5.11 -7.13 -16.09
N CYS A 701 -3.80 -7.35 -16.04
CA CYS A 701 -2.85 -6.36 -15.55
C CYS A 701 -2.57 -5.30 -16.62
N GLN A 702 -2.35 -4.07 -16.16
CA GLN A 702 -2.01 -2.92 -17.00
C GLN A 702 -0.75 -2.25 -16.46
N ASP A 703 0.01 -1.53 -17.30
CA ASP A 703 1.15 -0.70 -16.90
C ASP A 703 2.20 -1.43 -16.01
N PHE A 704 2.32 -2.74 -16.16
CA PHE A 704 3.24 -3.56 -15.37
C PHE A 704 4.67 -3.49 -15.92
N ILE A 705 5.66 -3.71 -15.06
CA ILE A 705 7.07 -3.79 -15.43
C ILE A 705 7.62 -5.14 -14.95
N VAL A 706 8.23 -5.90 -15.86
CA VAL A 706 9.05 -7.08 -15.56
C VAL A 706 10.45 -6.82 -16.11
N GLU A 707 11.40 -6.57 -15.21
CA GLU A 707 12.74 -6.08 -15.57
C GLU A 707 13.85 -6.83 -14.84
N GLY A 708 14.96 -7.15 -15.51
CA GLY A 708 16.16 -7.62 -14.82
C GLY A 708 16.02 -8.98 -14.13
N ASN A 709 14.97 -9.75 -14.41
CA ASN A 709 14.72 -11.01 -13.71
C ASN A 709 15.44 -12.18 -14.40
N LEU A 710 15.96 -13.10 -13.58
CA LEU A 710 16.36 -14.44 -14.03
C LEU A 710 15.21 -15.41 -13.80
N ILE A 711 14.56 -15.84 -14.89
CA ILE A 711 13.37 -16.69 -14.85
C ILE A 711 13.72 -18.04 -15.48
N ARG A 712 13.86 -19.08 -14.65
CA ARG A 712 14.35 -20.37 -15.15
C ARG A 712 13.71 -21.62 -14.56
N GLN A 713 13.73 -22.70 -15.34
CA GLN A 713 13.30 -24.03 -14.90
C GLN A 713 11.85 -24.11 -14.38
N ASN A 714 11.01 -23.14 -14.73
CA ASN A 714 9.61 -23.16 -14.35
C ASN A 714 8.81 -24.04 -15.33
N SER A 715 7.68 -24.59 -14.87
CA SER A 715 6.83 -25.42 -15.71
C SER A 715 5.35 -25.08 -15.53
N ALA A 716 4.65 -24.90 -16.66
CA ALA A 716 3.21 -24.71 -16.71
C ALA A 716 2.67 -25.12 -18.08
N SER A 717 1.35 -25.14 -18.29
CA SER A 717 0.77 -25.45 -19.60
C SER A 717 0.88 -24.28 -20.59
N VAL A 718 0.91 -23.04 -20.10
CA VAL A 718 0.97 -21.83 -20.93
C VAL A 718 1.88 -20.79 -20.27
N GLY A 719 2.82 -20.23 -21.03
CA GLY A 719 3.68 -19.14 -20.58
C GLY A 719 4.58 -19.55 -19.42
N ALA A 720 5.26 -20.70 -19.48
CA ALA A 720 5.84 -21.35 -18.29
C ALA A 720 6.74 -20.43 -17.45
N GLY A 721 7.53 -19.56 -18.09
CA GLY A 721 8.17 -18.43 -17.42
C GLY A 721 7.16 -17.31 -17.08
N ILE A 722 6.68 -16.61 -18.11
CA ILE A 722 5.74 -15.48 -17.99
C ILE A 722 4.47 -15.74 -18.81
N CYS A 723 3.31 -15.55 -18.18
CA CYS A 723 2.00 -15.65 -18.81
C CYS A 723 1.20 -14.34 -18.61
N GLY A 724 1.05 -13.55 -19.68
CA GLY A 724 0.14 -12.41 -19.74
C GLY A 724 -1.21 -12.82 -20.33
N GLN A 725 -2.28 -12.71 -19.53
CA GLN A 725 -3.64 -13.09 -19.90
C GLN A 725 -4.54 -11.86 -19.88
N ALA A 726 -4.99 -11.42 -21.06
CA ALA A 726 -5.69 -10.15 -21.25
C ALA A 726 -4.95 -8.96 -20.60
N ALA A 727 -3.62 -8.96 -20.70
CA ALA A 727 -2.75 -7.95 -20.11
C ALA A 727 -2.26 -6.96 -21.19
N SER A 728 -2.12 -5.69 -20.83
CA SER A 728 -1.80 -4.62 -21.80
C SER A 728 -0.93 -3.53 -21.19
N ALA A 729 -0.38 -2.65 -22.03
CA ALA A 729 0.42 -1.49 -21.59
C ALA A 729 1.66 -1.83 -20.74
N GLY A 730 2.04 -3.11 -20.66
CA GLY A 730 3.16 -3.56 -19.86
C GLY A 730 4.48 -3.58 -20.62
N SER A 731 5.57 -3.71 -19.88
CA SER A 731 6.93 -3.85 -20.39
C SER A 731 7.60 -5.10 -19.80
N ILE A 732 8.07 -6.00 -20.66
CA ILE A 732 8.97 -7.10 -20.31
C ILE A 732 10.33 -6.77 -20.92
N VAL A 733 11.28 -6.33 -20.11
CA VAL A 733 12.55 -5.81 -20.61
C VAL A 733 13.75 -6.32 -19.85
N ASN A 734 14.89 -6.46 -20.52
CA ASN A 734 16.14 -6.75 -19.83
C ASN A 734 16.10 -8.00 -18.94
N ASN A 735 15.34 -9.04 -19.32
CA ASN A 735 15.26 -10.29 -18.55
C ASN A 735 16.06 -11.41 -19.22
N VAL A 736 16.51 -12.36 -18.40
CA VAL A 736 17.04 -13.65 -18.85
C VAL A 736 15.99 -14.72 -18.55
N ILE A 737 15.39 -15.28 -19.60
CA ILE A 737 14.29 -16.25 -19.52
C ILE A 737 14.78 -17.56 -20.12
N THR A 738 15.11 -18.55 -19.28
CA THR A 738 15.81 -19.74 -19.74
C THR A 738 15.29 -21.06 -19.18
N ALA A 739 15.34 -22.13 -19.98
CA ALA A 739 15.02 -23.49 -19.53
C ALA A 739 13.61 -23.68 -18.93
N ASN A 740 12.64 -22.83 -19.29
CA ASN A 740 11.24 -23.01 -18.87
C ASN A 740 10.50 -23.97 -19.82
N ALA A 741 9.57 -24.76 -19.27
CA ALA A 741 8.90 -25.83 -20.01
C ALA A 741 7.36 -25.66 -20.00
N ALA A 742 6.82 -25.29 -21.16
CA ALA A 742 5.39 -25.27 -21.41
C ALA A 742 4.88 -26.69 -21.73
N VAL A 743 4.32 -27.37 -20.73
CA VAL A 743 3.80 -28.74 -20.83
C VAL A 743 2.59 -28.91 -19.91
N ASN A 744 1.55 -29.56 -20.41
CA ASN A 744 0.42 -29.98 -19.58
C ASN A 744 0.79 -31.26 -18.82
N ALA A 745 1.02 -31.17 -17.51
CA ALA A 745 1.47 -32.32 -16.73
C ALA A 745 0.41 -33.45 -16.64
N GLY A 746 -0.88 -33.14 -16.83
CA GLY A 746 -1.96 -34.13 -16.82
C GLY A 746 -2.03 -34.97 -18.10
N THR A 747 -1.73 -34.39 -19.26
CA THR A 747 -1.80 -35.09 -20.56
C THR A 747 -0.44 -35.38 -21.19
N GLY A 748 0.63 -34.76 -20.71
CA GLY A 748 1.95 -34.76 -21.32
C GLY A 748 2.00 -34.03 -22.67
N GLN A 749 0.93 -33.32 -23.06
CA GLN A 749 0.87 -32.56 -24.30
C GLN A 749 1.58 -31.21 -24.15
N GLY A 750 2.15 -30.73 -25.25
CA GLY A 750 2.89 -29.48 -25.28
C GLY A 750 2.02 -28.25 -25.06
N GLY A 751 2.57 -27.31 -24.31
CA GLY A 751 1.96 -26.03 -24.02
C GLY A 751 2.16 -24.98 -25.12
N MET A 752 1.97 -23.72 -24.76
CA MET A 752 2.26 -22.55 -25.61
C MET A 752 3.15 -21.58 -24.84
N GLY A 753 4.14 -20.98 -25.48
CA GLY A 753 5.00 -19.98 -24.84
C GLY A 753 5.85 -20.58 -23.72
N GLY A 754 6.94 -21.28 -24.03
CA GLY A 754 7.84 -21.83 -23.02
C GLY A 754 8.42 -20.72 -22.13
N GLY A 755 9.03 -19.71 -22.75
CA GLY A 755 9.48 -18.51 -22.06
C GLY A 755 8.33 -17.56 -21.75
N ILE A 756 7.68 -17.03 -22.79
CA ILE A 756 6.61 -16.03 -22.67
C ILE A 756 5.36 -16.47 -23.42
N TYR A 757 4.20 -16.33 -22.80
CA TYR A 757 2.91 -16.22 -23.47
C TYR A 757 2.31 -14.85 -23.18
N TRP A 758 1.85 -14.12 -24.20
CA TRP A 758 1.18 -12.83 -23.99
C TRP A 758 -0.05 -12.65 -24.90
N GLU A 759 -1.21 -12.59 -24.25
CA GLU A 759 -2.49 -12.23 -24.84
C GLU A 759 -2.84 -10.76 -24.59
N VAL A 760 -3.01 -9.98 -25.67
CA VAL A 760 -3.44 -8.56 -25.62
C VAL A 760 -4.93 -8.47 -25.97
N PRO A 761 -5.80 -7.94 -25.07
CA PRO A 761 -7.24 -7.99 -25.24
C PRO A 761 -7.74 -7.03 -26.34
N LEU A 762 -8.91 -7.34 -26.92
CA LEU A 762 -9.57 -6.53 -27.95
C LEU A 762 -9.72 -5.05 -27.58
N SER A 763 -9.95 -4.75 -26.31
CA SER A 763 -10.18 -3.41 -25.78
C SER A 763 -8.92 -2.55 -25.69
N SER A 764 -7.72 -3.14 -25.79
CA SER A 764 -6.47 -2.42 -25.60
C SER A 764 -6.07 -1.61 -26.83
N THR A 765 -5.75 -0.34 -26.61
CA THR A 765 -5.12 0.57 -27.59
C THR A 765 -3.73 1.04 -27.17
N ALA A 766 -3.30 0.69 -25.94
CA ALA A 766 -2.02 1.05 -25.37
C ALA A 766 -0.89 0.16 -25.90
N ASP A 767 0.32 0.72 -25.95
CA ASP A 767 1.52 0.04 -26.44
C ASP A 767 2.06 -0.95 -25.40
N SER A 768 2.32 -2.19 -25.82
CA SER A 768 2.97 -3.22 -24.98
C SER A 768 4.36 -3.55 -25.53
N TYR A 769 5.34 -3.79 -24.66
CA TYR A 769 6.74 -3.89 -25.05
C TYR A 769 7.41 -5.18 -24.56
N ILE A 770 8.12 -5.86 -25.47
CA ILE A 770 9.07 -6.93 -25.15
C ILE A 770 10.42 -6.55 -25.75
N THR A 771 11.34 -6.07 -24.92
CA THR A 771 12.55 -5.40 -25.43
C THR A 771 13.82 -5.81 -24.70
N ASN A 772 14.90 -6.08 -25.44
CA ASN A 772 16.22 -6.36 -24.86
C ASN A 772 16.23 -7.54 -23.88
N ASN A 773 15.51 -8.63 -24.18
CA ASN A 773 15.54 -9.86 -23.37
C ASN A 773 16.41 -10.93 -24.04
N THR A 774 16.99 -11.81 -23.22
CA THR A 774 17.61 -13.05 -23.66
C THR A 774 16.69 -14.23 -23.31
N ILE A 775 16.07 -14.83 -24.33
CA ILE A 775 15.06 -15.89 -24.20
C ILE A 775 15.61 -17.17 -24.85
N THR A 776 16.06 -18.12 -24.04
CA THR A 776 16.81 -19.28 -24.55
C THR A 776 16.46 -20.59 -23.87
N MET A 777 16.67 -21.72 -24.56
CA MET A 777 16.49 -23.07 -23.98
C MET A 777 15.08 -23.38 -23.45
N ASN A 778 14.07 -22.59 -23.80
CA ASN A 778 12.69 -22.82 -23.38
C ASN A 778 12.00 -23.79 -24.34
N SER A 779 11.00 -24.54 -23.85
CA SER A 779 10.31 -25.57 -24.62
C SER A 779 8.79 -25.41 -24.58
N ALA A 780 8.15 -25.63 -25.73
CA ALA A 780 6.69 -25.69 -25.91
C ALA A 780 6.30 -26.76 -26.95
N SER A 781 6.99 -27.91 -26.92
CA SER A 781 6.81 -28.98 -27.91
C SER A 781 5.55 -29.80 -27.67
N ASP A 782 4.60 -29.79 -28.61
CA ASP A 782 3.41 -30.65 -28.60
C ASP A 782 3.58 -31.85 -29.56
N PRO A 783 3.46 -33.11 -29.08
CA PRO A 783 3.58 -34.29 -29.93
C PRO A 783 2.56 -34.40 -31.08
N PHE A 784 1.43 -33.70 -30.97
CA PHE A 784 0.31 -33.76 -31.92
C PHE A 784 0.10 -32.46 -32.69
N LEU A 785 0.34 -31.32 -32.02
CA LEU A 785 0.05 -29.99 -32.56
C LEU A 785 1.31 -29.23 -32.99
N GLY A 786 2.50 -29.81 -32.76
CA GLY A 786 3.78 -29.23 -33.12
C GLY A 786 4.25 -28.14 -32.16
N GLU A 787 5.19 -27.35 -32.63
CA GLU A 787 5.84 -26.28 -31.86
C GLU A 787 4.96 -25.03 -31.75
N LYS A 788 4.78 -24.50 -30.54
CA LYS A 788 3.93 -23.32 -30.26
C LYS A 788 4.65 -22.23 -29.49
N GLY A 789 5.85 -21.88 -29.96
CA GLY A 789 6.64 -20.78 -29.41
C GLY A 789 7.36 -21.19 -28.13
N GLY A 790 8.42 -22.00 -28.25
CA GLY A 790 9.30 -22.34 -27.14
C GLY A 790 9.84 -21.08 -26.48
N GLY A 791 10.35 -20.12 -27.28
CA GLY A 791 10.74 -18.80 -26.80
C GLY A 791 9.53 -17.97 -26.41
N MET A 792 8.65 -17.67 -27.37
CA MET A 792 7.43 -16.90 -27.08
C MET A 792 6.24 -17.24 -27.96
N ALA A 793 5.04 -17.09 -27.38
CA ALA A 793 3.76 -17.12 -28.07
C ALA A 793 2.98 -15.83 -27.81
N VAL A 794 2.45 -15.22 -28.86
CA VAL A 794 1.69 -13.96 -28.80
C VAL A 794 0.31 -14.12 -29.43
N MET A 795 -0.67 -13.51 -28.77
CA MET A 795 -2.05 -13.50 -29.22
C MET A 795 -2.61 -12.09 -29.14
N LEU A 796 -2.70 -11.42 -30.29
CA LEU A 796 -3.39 -10.14 -30.42
C LEU A 796 -4.79 -10.42 -30.96
N TRP A 797 -5.82 -9.83 -30.34
CA TRP A 797 -7.19 -10.05 -30.77
C TRP A 797 -7.65 -9.12 -31.90
N SER A 798 -6.91 -8.05 -32.17
CA SER A 798 -7.16 -7.09 -33.23
C SER A 798 -5.86 -6.64 -33.88
N ASN A 799 -5.92 -6.28 -35.17
CA ASN A 799 -4.81 -5.62 -35.88
C ASN A 799 -4.56 -4.17 -35.41
N THR A 800 -5.41 -3.64 -34.54
CA THR A 800 -5.22 -2.35 -33.86
C THR A 800 -4.53 -2.47 -32.50
N ASN A 801 -4.41 -3.68 -31.96
CA ASN A 801 -3.62 -3.88 -30.74
C ASN A 801 -2.15 -3.61 -31.04
N LYS A 802 -1.45 -2.98 -30.10
CA LYS A 802 -0.07 -2.55 -30.29
C LYS A 802 0.88 -3.33 -29.39
N MET A 803 1.80 -4.04 -30.01
CA MET A 803 2.88 -4.78 -29.37
C MET A 803 4.18 -4.60 -30.14
N SER A 804 5.19 -4.06 -29.46
CA SER A 804 6.56 -3.94 -29.97
C SER A 804 7.42 -5.07 -29.42
N ILE A 805 8.08 -5.80 -30.30
CA ILE A 805 9.06 -6.83 -29.96
C ILE A 805 10.37 -6.45 -30.64
N ALA A 806 11.36 -6.01 -29.85
CA ALA A 806 12.61 -5.49 -30.40
C ALA A 806 13.85 -5.81 -29.57
N ASN A 807 15.01 -5.86 -30.23
CA ASN A 807 16.31 -6.05 -29.60
C ASN A 807 16.41 -7.33 -28.74
N ASN A 808 15.60 -8.36 -29.00
CA ASN A 808 15.66 -9.60 -28.20
C ASN A 808 16.55 -10.64 -28.87
N ILE A 809 17.20 -11.48 -28.06
CA ILE A 809 17.78 -12.76 -28.51
C ILE A 809 16.81 -13.88 -28.13
N ILE A 810 16.33 -14.63 -29.13
CA ILE A 810 15.36 -15.72 -28.99
C ILE A 810 15.93 -16.97 -29.65
N ALA A 811 16.80 -17.67 -28.93
CA ALA A 811 17.64 -18.72 -29.49
C ALA A 811 17.60 -20.05 -28.73
N SER A 812 17.94 -21.15 -29.39
CA SER A 812 18.06 -22.49 -28.76
C SER A 812 16.80 -22.96 -28.02
N ASN A 813 15.63 -22.40 -28.33
CA ASN A 813 14.34 -22.84 -27.84
C ASN A 813 13.79 -23.98 -28.73
N SER A 814 12.75 -24.67 -28.29
CA SER A 814 12.06 -25.66 -29.15
C SER A 814 11.50 -25.03 -30.44
N SER A 815 11.09 -23.76 -30.35
CA SER A 815 10.75 -22.85 -31.45
C SER A 815 10.90 -21.39 -31.02
N GLY A 816 11.00 -20.45 -31.96
CA GLY A 816 11.17 -19.02 -31.70
C GLY A 816 9.85 -18.33 -31.34
N ILE A 817 9.33 -17.50 -32.25
CA ILE A 817 8.10 -16.70 -32.06
C ILE A 817 6.92 -17.40 -32.73
N TYR A 818 5.85 -17.62 -31.97
CA TYR A 818 4.57 -18.11 -32.47
C TYR A 818 3.48 -17.03 -32.37
N SER A 819 2.81 -16.72 -33.49
CA SER A 819 1.67 -15.80 -33.53
C SER A 819 0.37 -16.57 -33.80
N LEU A 820 -0.60 -16.47 -32.90
CA LEU A 820 -1.85 -17.26 -32.95
C LEU A 820 -2.90 -16.67 -33.88
N MET A 821 -3.04 -15.34 -33.93
CA MET A 821 -4.17 -14.69 -34.61
C MET A 821 -3.74 -13.47 -35.43
N TYR A 822 -3.55 -12.31 -34.79
CA TYR A 822 -2.93 -11.15 -35.44
C TYR A 822 -1.46 -11.04 -35.03
N PRO A 823 -0.54 -10.79 -35.97
CA PRO A 823 0.88 -10.62 -35.64
C PRO A 823 1.12 -9.29 -34.89
N PRO A 824 2.21 -9.20 -34.11
CA PRO A 824 2.68 -7.93 -33.56
C PRO A 824 2.84 -6.87 -34.64
N ASN A 825 2.48 -5.62 -34.32
CA ASN A 825 2.52 -4.51 -35.28
C ASN A 825 3.92 -3.90 -35.45
N LEU A 826 4.83 -4.12 -34.48
CA LEU A 826 6.22 -3.68 -34.58
C LEU A 826 7.16 -4.81 -34.16
N LEU A 827 7.74 -5.48 -35.15
CA LEU A 827 8.78 -6.49 -34.98
C LEU A 827 10.05 -5.98 -35.65
N SER A 828 11.14 -5.83 -34.90
CA SER A 828 12.38 -5.29 -35.44
C SER A 828 13.61 -5.62 -34.61
N LYS A 829 14.75 -5.84 -35.26
CA LYS A 829 16.06 -6.00 -34.60
C LYS A 829 16.08 -7.11 -33.54
N ASN A 830 15.42 -8.24 -33.81
CA ASN A 830 15.54 -9.43 -32.97
C ASN A 830 16.43 -10.46 -33.65
N ASP A 831 17.20 -11.22 -32.87
CA ASP A 831 17.84 -12.45 -33.34
C ASP A 831 17.00 -13.65 -32.93
N VAL A 832 16.46 -14.36 -33.92
CA VAL A 832 15.60 -15.52 -33.69
C VAL A 832 16.24 -16.75 -34.34
N PHE A 833 16.92 -17.56 -33.53
CA PHE A 833 17.76 -18.67 -34.01
C PHE A 833 17.43 -20.00 -33.33
N ASN A 834 16.63 -20.82 -34.00
CA ASN A 834 16.13 -22.09 -33.51
C ASN A 834 16.20 -23.15 -34.62
N SER A 835 15.62 -24.34 -34.37
CA SER A 835 15.59 -25.41 -35.37
C SER A 835 15.06 -24.92 -36.73
N PRO A 836 15.59 -25.41 -37.87
CA PRO A 836 15.20 -24.92 -39.18
C PRO A 836 13.68 -24.93 -39.41
N GLY A 837 13.14 -23.78 -39.81
CA GLY A 837 11.69 -23.58 -40.02
C GLY A 837 10.88 -23.27 -38.76
N GLN A 838 11.52 -23.17 -37.58
CA GLN A 838 10.86 -22.93 -36.30
C GLN A 838 11.09 -21.52 -35.72
N ASN A 839 11.79 -20.62 -36.43
CA ASN A 839 12.08 -19.27 -35.93
C ASN A 839 10.81 -18.41 -35.84
N TYR A 840 10.00 -18.41 -36.89
CA TYR A 840 8.77 -17.62 -36.98
C TYR A 840 7.63 -18.52 -37.44
N ILE A 841 6.63 -18.72 -36.57
CA ILE A 841 5.47 -19.57 -36.82
C ILE A 841 4.22 -18.69 -36.80
N GLY A 842 3.48 -18.65 -37.90
CA GLY A 842 2.28 -17.79 -38.02
C GLY A 842 2.57 -16.29 -38.24
N LEU A 843 3.83 -15.93 -38.47
CA LEU A 843 4.27 -14.58 -38.81
C LEU A 843 5.55 -14.62 -39.66
N SER A 844 5.98 -13.45 -40.17
CA SER A 844 7.24 -13.27 -40.91
C SER A 844 8.24 -12.47 -40.07
N PRO A 845 9.56 -12.60 -40.33
CA PRO A 845 10.58 -11.76 -39.68
C PRO A 845 10.31 -10.27 -39.87
N GLY A 846 10.69 -9.49 -38.85
CA GLY A 846 10.55 -8.04 -38.81
C GLY A 846 11.68 -7.29 -39.52
N THR A 847 11.65 -5.96 -39.39
CA THR A 847 12.68 -5.12 -40.00
C THR A 847 14.01 -5.26 -39.26
N GLY A 848 15.04 -5.71 -39.96
CA GLY A 848 16.37 -5.89 -39.39
C GLY A 848 16.47 -7.01 -38.36
N ASP A 849 15.46 -7.89 -38.31
CA ASP A 849 15.58 -9.17 -37.62
C ASP A 849 16.63 -10.05 -38.31
N ILE A 850 17.34 -10.84 -37.53
CA ILE A 850 18.31 -11.84 -37.98
C ILE A 850 17.93 -13.23 -37.44
N SER A 851 18.56 -14.25 -38.01
CA SER A 851 18.37 -15.65 -37.60
C SER A 851 19.73 -16.34 -37.69
N LEU A 852 20.67 -15.89 -36.86
CA LEU A 852 22.06 -16.35 -36.84
C LEU A 852 22.37 -16.89 -35.45
N GLU A 853 23.41 -17.72 -35.33
CA GLU A 853 23.87 -18.16 -34.00
C GLU A 853 24.26 -16.91 -33.18
N PRO A 854 23.67 -16.66 -32.00
CA PRO A 854 23.96 -15.46 -31.21
C PRO A 854 25.42 -15.36 -30.78
N GLY A 855 26.12 -16.50 -30.68
CA GLY A 855 27.52 -16.55 -30.30
C GLY A 855 27.73 -16.21 -28.83
N PHE A 856 26.98 -16.87 -27.95
CA PHE A 856 27.20 -16.81 -26.50
C PHE A 856 28.57 -17.38 -26.10
N VAL A 857 29.15 -16.89 -25.00
CA VAL A 857 30.41 -17.41 -24.44
C VAL A 857 30.26 -18.87 -23.99
N ASP A 858 29.26 -19.18 -23.14
CA ASP A 858 28.90 -20.55 -22.78
C ASP A 858 27.41 -20.64 -22.39
N GLY A 859 26.55 -20.60 -23.42
CA GLY A 859 25.10 -20.64 -23.20
C GLY A 859 24.61 -21.92 -22.51
N ILE A 860 25.33 -23.05 -22.60
CA ILE A 860 24.96 -24.32 -21.95
C ILE A 860 25.12 -24.22 -20.43
N SER A 861 26.19 -23.56 -19.98
CA SER A 861 26.44 -23.33 -18.55
C SER A 861 25.69 -22.11 -18.00
N GLY A 862 24.99 -21.36 -18.86
CA GLY A 862 24.20 -20.19 -18.48
C GLY A 862 24.93 -18.85 -18.64
N ASP A 863 26.09 -18.83 -19.30
CA ASP A 863 26.81 -17.60 -19.66
C ASP A 863 26.33 -17.10 -21.02
N PHE A 864 25.45 -16.10 -20.97
CA PHE A 864 24.80 -15.51 -22.15
C PHE A 864 25.46 -14.23 -22.64
N HIS A 865 26.68 -13.91 -22.19
CA HIS A 865 27.46 -12.83 -22.77
C HIS A 865 27.77 -13.10 -24.23
N LEU A 866 27.83 -12.04 -25.04
CA LEU A 866 28.18 -12.14 -26.44
C LEU A 866 29.69 -12.32 -26.61
N THR A 867 30.09 -13.11 -27.60
CA THR A 867 31.48 -13.13 -28.06
C THR A 867 31.79 -11.93 -28.96
N PRO A 868 33.06 -11.52 -29.13
CA PRO A 868 33.43 -10.39 -29.99
C PRO A 868 33.05 -10.55 -31.48
N SER A 869 32.73 -11.77 -31.92
CA SER A 869 32.28 -12.07 -33.28
C SER A 869 30.76 -12.24 -33.41
N SER A 870 30.02 -11.94 -32.34
CA SER A 870 28.57 -12.12 -32.31
C SER A 870 27.89 -11.24 -33.37
N PRO A 871 26.88 -11.76 -34.08
CA PRO A 871 26.04 -10.95 -34.96
C PRO A 871 25.04 -10.05 -34.20
N CYS A 872 24.90 -10.22 -32.89
CA CYS A 872 24.00 -9.46 -32.02
C CYS A 872 24.62 -8.18 -31.46
N LEU A 873 25.94 -8.06 -31.54
CA LEU A 873 26.74 -6.94 -31.04
C LEU A 873 26.50 -5.68 -31.91
N ASP A 874 26.21 -4.54 -31.27
CA ASP A 874 25.85 -3.22 -31.82
C ASP A 874 24.77 -3.30 -32.91
N ALA A 875 23.91 -4.32 -32.84
CA ALA A 875 22.99 -4.67 -33.91
C ALA A 875 21.54 -4.22 -33.65
N GLY A 876 21.24 -3.76 -32.43
CA GLY A 876 19.90 -3.39 -31.98
C GLY A 876 19.40 -2.03 -32.50
N SER A 877 18.40 -1.50 -31.80
CA SER A 877 17.77 -0.20 -32.05
C SER A 877 17.68 0.62 -30.77
N ASN A 878 18.46 1.70 -30.69
CA ASN A 878 18.45 2.62 -29.54
C ASN A 878 17.07 3.24 -29.30
N SER A 879 16.26 3.44 -30.36
CA SER A 879 14.92 4.03 -30.22
C SER A 879 13.88 3.07 -29.64
N ALA A 880 14.18 1.77 -29.60
CA ALA A 880 13.30 0.78 -28.98
C ALA A 880 13.57 0.63 -27.47
N VAL A 881 14.74 1.06 -26.99
CA VAL A 881 15.09 1.03 -25.56
C VAL A 881 14.23 2.07 -24.81
N PRO A 882 13.47 1.67 -23.78
CA PRO A 882 12.73 2.61 -22.95
C PRO A 882 13.68 3.63 -22.30
N ALA A 883 13.29 4.90 -22.25
CA ALA A 883 14.15 5.97 -21.73
C ALA A 883 14.57 5.78 -20.26
N TRP A 884 13.79 5.02 -19.48
CA TRP A 884 14.09 4.70 -18.09
C TRP A 884 15.04 3.50 -17.93
N LEU A 885 15.23 2.69 -18.97
CA LEU A 885 16.15 1.55 -18.95
C LEU A 885 17.56 2.05 -19.28
N THR A 886 18.29 2.44 -18.24
CA THR A 886 19.62 3.08 -18.38
C THR A 886 20.78 2.10 -18.29
N THR A 887 20.54 0.89 -17.77
CA THR A 887 21.54 -0.17 -17.63
C THR A 887 21.07 -1.52 -18.19
N ASP A 888 22.02 -2.40 -18.47
CA ASP A 888 21.80 -3.79 -18.86
C ASP A 888 21.57 -4.71 -17.64
N PHE A 889 21.55 -6.03 -17.86
CA PHE A 889 21.29 -7.03 -16.81
C PHE A 889 22.32 -7.03 -15.67
N GLU A 890 23.55 -6.56 -15.90
CA GLU A 890 24.64 -6.53 -14.93
C GLU A 890 24.94 -5.11 -14.42
N ASN A 891 24.04 -4.17 -14.68
CA ASN A 891 24.13 -2.75 -14.34
C ASN A 891 25.18 -1.97 -15.16
N ASN A 892 25.63 -2.47 -16.30
CA ASN A 892 26.47 -1.71 -17.24
C ASN A 892 25.61 -0.71 -18.03
N PRO A 893 26.15 0.41 -18.53
CA PRO A 893 25.39 1.36 -19.35
C PRO A 893 24.71 0.67 -20.54
N ARG A 894 23.41 0.91 -20.75
CA ARG A 894 22.61 0.17 -21.73
C ARG A 894 22.96 0.44 -23.20
N ILE A 895 23.59 1.57 -23.51
CA ILE A 895 23.97 1.92 -24.88
C ILE A 895 25.44 2.28 -24.87
N ILE A 896 26.27 1.35 -25.34
CA ILE A 896 27.72 1.51 -25.48
C ILE A 896 28.14 1.26 -26.93
N ASP A 897 29.38 1.58 -27.25
CA ASP A 897 30.01 1.24 -28.53
C ASP A 897 30.83 -0.05 -28.31
N GLY A 898 30.15 -1.19 -28.42
CA GLY A 898 30.72 -2.50 -28.05
C GLY A 898 31.88 -2.91 -28.97
N ASN A 899 31.80 -2.56 -30.26
CA ASN A 899 32.81 -2.89 -31.27
C ASN A 899 33.92 -1.82 -31.42
N GLY A 900 33.75 -0.64 -30.85
CA GLY A 900 34.73 0.45 -30.88
C GLY A 900 34.84 1.18 -32.23
N ASP A 901 33.79 1.21 -33.06
CA ASP A 901 33.76 1.89 -34.36
C ASP A 901 33.40 3.38 -34.28
N GLY A 902 33.11 3.87 -33.07
CA GLY A 902 32.73 5.25 -32.77
C GLY A 902 31.22 5.50 -32.81
N ASN A 903 30.38 4.47 -32.96
CA ASN A 903 28.92 4.60 -33.00
C ASN A 903 28.22 3.68 -31.99
N ALA A 904 27.90 4.23 -30.82
CA ALA A 904 27.22 3.51 -29.75
C ALA A 904 25.80 3.03 -30.16
N VAL A 905 25.61 1.72 -30.20
CA VAL A 905 24.34 1.07 -30.53
C VAL A 905 24.08 -0.03 -29.53
N VAL A 906 22.85 -0.12 -29.05
CA VAL A 906 22.43 -1.18 -28.12
C VAL A 906 22.65 -2.57 -28.74
N ASP A 907 23.16 -3.49 -27.94
CA ASP A 907 23.20 -4.91 -28.28
C ASP A 907 21.80 -5.53 -28.29
N MET A 908 21.62 -6.60 -29.07
CA MET A 908 20.45 -7.46 -28.88
C MET A 908 20.64 -8.30 -27.62
N GLY A 909 19.57 -8.49 -26.84
CA GLY A 909 19.58 -9.29 -25.62
C GLY A 909 19.69 -8.49 -24.33
N ALA A 910 19.83 -9.21 -23.22
CA ALA A 910 19.84 -8.64 -21.87
C ALA A 910 21.19 -8.03 -21.45
N PHE A 911 22.28 -8.42 -22.11
CA PHE A 911 23.65 -7.98 -21.77
C PHE A 911 24.17 -7.04 -22.85
N GLU A 912 24.96 -6.05 -22.47
CA GLU A 912 25.81 -5.29 -23.38
C GLU A 912 27.22 -5.88 -23.41
N PHE A 913 27.82 -5.98 -24.59
CA PHE A 913 29.17 -6.47 -24.77
C PHE A 913 30.17 -5.38 -24.39
N ILE A 914 30.98 -5.67 -23.38
CA ILE A 914 32.08 -4.79 -23.00
C ILE A 914 33.40 -5.36 -23.50
N SER A 915 34.01 -4.64 -24.45
CA SER A 915 35.33 -4.97 -24.99
C SER A 915 36.40 -4.87 -23.89
N MET A 916 37.11 -5.97 -23.60
CA MET A 916 38.25 -6.03 -22.66
C MET A 916 39.49 -5.21 -23.08
N THR A 917 39.34 -4.26 -24.01
CA THR A 917 40.37 -3.25 -24.28
C THR A 917 40.40 -2.13 -23.24
N THR A 918 39.34 -2.03 -22.44
CA THR A 918 39.34 -1.40 -21.11
C THR A 918 39.79 -2.47 -20.10
N GLY A 919 40.84 -2.21 -19.31
CA GLY A 919 41.36 -3.21 -18.36
C GLY A 919 40.32 -3.67 -17.33
N LEU A 920 40.59 -4.71 -16.55
CA LEU A 920 39.75 -5.07 -15.40
C LEU A 920 39.89 -3.97 -14.32
N LEU A 921 38.77 -3.41 -13.86
CA LEU A 921 38.75 -2.46 -12.74
C LEU A 921 39.34 -3.17 -11.52
N GLY A 922 40.44 -2.64 -10.96
CA GLY A 922 41.18 -3.31 -9.89
C GLY A 922 42.25 -4.33 -10.31
N ASP A 923 42.45 -4.61 -11.60
CA ASP A 923 43.67 -5.30 -12.11
C ASP A 923 44.75 -4.24 -12.40
N ILE A 924 45.49 -3.89 -11.35
CA ILE A 924 46.48 -2.81 -11.41
C ILE A 924 47.74 -3.27 -12.14
N ASN A 925 48.05 -4.56 -12.06
CA ASN A 925 49.26 -5.12 -12.65
C ASN A 925 49.08 -5.57 -14.10
N LYS A 926 47.84 -5.61 -14.60
CA LYS A 926 47.43 -5.95 -15.98
C LYS A 926 47.76 -7.39 -16.36
N ASP A 927 47.62 -8.33 -15.43
CA ASP A 927 47.78 -9.77 -15.68
C ASP A 927 46.47 -10.52 -15.93
N GLU A 928 45.39 -9.77 -16.14
CA GLU A 928 44.03 -10.25 -16.40
C GLU A 928 43.41 -10.96 -15.19
N LYS A 929 43.94 -10.73 -13.98
CA LYS A 929 43.38 -11.24 -12.73
C LYS A 929 43.33 -10.13 -11.70
N ILE A 930 42.28 -10.15 -10.90
CA ILE A 930 42.21 -9.35 -9.68
C ILE A 930 42.61 -10.29 -8.55
N ASP A 931 43.82 -10.13 -8.04
CA ASP A 931 44.31 -10.94 -6.94
C ASP A 931 44.99 -10.10 -5.84
N ILE A 932 45.58 -10.77 -4.86
CA ILE A 932 46.19 -10.09 -3.72
C ILE A 932 47.33 -9.13 -4.14
N SER A 933 47.94 -9.36 -5.31
CA SER A 933 48.98 -8.52 -5.89
C SER A 933 48.42 -7.14 -6.24
N ASP A 934 47.18 -7.06 -6.74
CA ASP A 934 46.51 -5.81 -7.05
C ASP A 934 46.06 -5.06 -5.79
N VAL A 935 45.56 -5.78 -4.80
CA VAL A 935 45.23 -5.20 -3.48
C VAL A 935 46.44 -4.49 -2.88
N ILE A 936 47.62 -5.11 -2.99
CA ILE A 936 48.87 -4.52 -2.54
C ILE A 936 49.21 -3.27 -3.35
N LEU A 937 48.97 -3.27 -4.66
CA LEU A 937 49.22 -2.10 -5.52
C LEU A 937 48.27 -0.95 -5.20
N VAL A 938 46.96 -1.18 -5.09
CA VAL A 938 45.99 -0.15 -4.68
C VAL A 938 46.33 0.40 -3.29
N LEU A 939 46.75 -0.46 -2.35
CA LEU A 939 47.18 -0.01 -1.02
C LEU A 939 48.41 0.91 -1.09
N ARG A 940 49.37 0.61 -1.98
CA ARG A 940 50.54 1.47 -2.15
C ARG A 940 50.17 2.81 -2.79
N ILE A 941 49.22 2.83 -3.71
CA ILE A 941 48.68 4.06 -4.32
C ILE A 941 47.94 4.90 -3.27
N ALA A 942 47.03 4.30 -2.51
CA ALA A 942 46.28 4.96 -1.43
C ALA A 942 47.20 5.53 -0.32
N LEU A 943 48.35 4.89 -0.08
CA LEU A 943 49.39 5.37 0.84
C LEU A 943 50.37 6.36 0.20
N GLN A 944 50.16 6.77 -1.05
CA GLN A 944 51.02 7.66 -1.83
C GLN A 944 52.47 7.15 -1.97
N LEU A 945 52.65 5.83 -1.90
CA LEU A 945 53.94 5.16 -2.10
C LEU A 945 54.23 4.91 -3.59
N ASP A 946 53.20 4.86 -4.42
CA ASP A 946 53.24 4.75 -5.88
C ASP A 946 52.28 5.79 -6.50
N PRO A 947 52.49 6.22 -7.76
CA PRO A 947 51.58 7.13 -8.46
C PRO A 947 50.23 6.45 -8.74
N GLU A 948 49.16 7.24 -8.85
CA GLU A 948 47.85 6.77 -9.31
C GLU A 948 47.98 6.03 -10.64
N ALA A 949 47.33 4.88 -10.71
CA ALA A 949 47.27 4.03 -11.88
C ALA A 949 45.84 4.03 -12.44
N ASP A 950 45.69 3.85 -13.75
CA ASP A 950 44.38 3.53 -14.32
C ASP A 950 43.78 2.35 -13.53
N CYS A 951 42.45 2.38 -13.33
CA CYS A 951 41.72 1.31 -12.66
C CYS A 951 41.95 1.19 -11.13
N SER A 952 42.60 2.17 -10.49
CA SER A 952 42.87 2.15 -9.04
C SER A 952 41.82 2.86 -8.17
N ASP A 953 40.97 3.70 -8.76
CA ASP A 953 39.76 4.26 -8.13
C ASP A 953 38.60 3.30 -8.44
N ILE A 954 38.26 2.45 -7.48
CA ILE A 954 37.31 1.34 -7.65
C ILE A 954 35.88 1.81 -7.38
N ASN A 955 35.70 2.82 -6.53
CA ASN A 955 34.39 3.36 -6.19
C ASN A 955 33.97 4.56 -7.08
N ASN A 956 34.86 5.05 -7.96
CA ASN A 956 34.68 6.19 -8.86
C ASN A 956 34.36 7.50 -8.12
N ASP A 957 34.89 7.71 -6.92
CA ASP A 957 34.72 8.95 -6.16
C ASP A 957 35.75 10.03 -6.52
N GLY A 958 36.72 9.70 -7.38
CA GLY A 958 37.79 10.56 -7.86
C GLY A 958 39.02 10.59 -6.96
N VAL A 959 39.11 9.71 -5.95
CA VAL A 959 40.22 9.62 -5.01
C VAL A 959 40.56 8.15 -4.72
N VAL A 960 41.84 7.76 -4.89
CA VAL A 960 42.29 6.42 -4.48
C VAL A 960 42.59 6.40 -2.99
N ASP A 961 41.73 5.76 -2.20
CA ASP A 961 41.85 5.67 -0.74
C ASP A 961 41.66 4.24 -0.19
N ILE A 962 41.47 4.11 1.13
CA ILE A 962 41.33 2.81 1.79
C ILE A 962 40.06 2.06 1.37
N SER A 963 39.04 2.78 0.89
CA SER A 963 37.79 2.25 0.38
C SER A 963 38.05 1.44 -0.90
N ASP A 964 38.91 1.94 -1.78
CA ASP A 964 39.33 1.23 -2.99
C ASP A 964 40.10 -0.04 -2.65
N VAL A 965 41.01 0.01 -1.68
CA VAL A 965 41.75 -1.17 -1.21
C VAL A 965 40.79 -2.27 -0.72
N ILE A 966 39.75 -1.88 0.03
CA ILE A 966 38.75 -2.82 0.55
C ILE A 966 37.94 -3.42 -0.61
N LEU A 967 37.57 -2.61 -1.60
CA LEU A 967 36.84 -3.09 -2.77
C LEU A 967 37.68 -4.02 -3.64
N THR A 968 38.94 -3.67 -3.94
CA THR A 968 39.87 -4.57 -4.66
C THR A 968 40.07 -5.88 -3.90
N LEU A 969 40.13 -5.85 -2.57
CA LEU A 969 40.25 -7.07 -1.76
C LEU A 969 38.99 -7.93 -1.84
N ARG A 970 37.80 -7.33 -1.85
CA ARG A 970 36.55 -8.08 -2.00
C ARG A 970 36.46 -8.72 -3.39
N MET A 971 36.85 -7.99 -4.43
CA MET A 971 36.94 -8.51 -5.80
C MET A 971 37.95 -9.67 -5.89
N ALA A 972 39.14 -9.53 -5.31
CA ALA A 972 40.17 -10.59 -5.27
C ALA A 972 39.73 -11.86 -4.51
N LEU A 973 38.76 -11.73 -3.60
CA LEU A 973 38.16 -12.85 -2.85
C LEU A 973 36.91 -13.43 -3.53
N GLY A 974 36.50 -12.88 -4.69
CA GLY A 974 35.27 -13.26 -5.39
C GLY A 974 34.00 -12.89 -4.62
N LEU A 975 34.07 -11.86 -3.78
CA LEU A 975 32.93 -11.35 -3.01
C LEU A 975 32.16 -10.24 -3.75
N ASP A 976 32.79 -9.64 -4.76
CA ASP A 976 32.21 -8.65 -5.67
C ASP A 976 32.59 -9.02 -7.11
N ASP A 977 31.69 -8.79 -8.06
CA ASP A 977 31.92 -9.07 -9.49
C ASP A 977 32.92 -8.08 -10.11
N TRP A 978 33.60 -8.53 -11.17
CA TRP A 978 34.53 -7.69 -11.92
C TRP A 978 33.78 -6.63 -12.72
N ARG A 979 34.42 -5.49 -12.92
CA ARG A 979 33.89 -4.38 -13.74
C ARG A 979 34.93 -3.92 -14.74
N PRO A 980 34.53 -3.28 -15.84
CA PRO A 980 35.46 -2.64 -16.77
C PRO A 980 36.09 -1.40 -16.13
N CYS A 981 37.37 -1.19 -16.41
CA CYS A 981 38.07 0.05 -16.10
C CYS A 981 37.77 1.11 -17.16
N ILE A 982 36.84 2.03 -16.85
CA ILE A 982 36.33 3.05 -17.78
C ILE A 982 37.25 4.27 -17.84
#